data_AF-A0A1W9TDK9-F1
#
_entry.id   AF-A0A1W9TDK9-F1
#
_cell.length_a   1.000
_cell.length_b   1.000
_cell.length_c   1.000
_cell.angle_alpha   90.00
_cell.angle_beta   90.00
_cell.angle_gamma   90.00
#
_symmetry.space_group_name_H-M   'P 1'
#
loop_
_entity.id
_entity.type
_entity.pdbx_description
1 polymer ?
#
loop_
_entity_poly.entity_id
_entity_poly.type
_entity_poly.pdbx_seq_one_letter_code
_entity_poly.pdbx_strand_id
1 'polypeptide(L)'
;MNHIKYFKTKSILKPIKILLNSKNIEVLNDMTQIQKISFSNPLVCPQCGQKIYSTFNARFDLEKGPRYKKFSTRSSGNSVCNAPLHPDGKPFSERLTKIITRTERMKLKEIKEIDEQVSYFLDQNKRPITDEKEIKNIMKGILPRRISVVYVNYTHCNHSLWAADSREDKNDKMRDVNVGKHLKRKFKGSKLINVLIADECHIYSKQSNQGYLYHLLAEQSDKILNLSATITGGKASDLYYMFWRTIPYKMKRMGYEYDDYVKFVENYGRYEKKFQIKEEQSSSNKSGTVKRIYRGKKEIAGISPKLYTNFLSNIMVSRKLEDMDIPMVKLNTFREEIKPDEDLMQGYDSIKEDLLDFGKDFKVNIGGAFLHGLLSYLDNPNQEPIYFKDIDKLRKNLLPKEYERLKSEGKGYLITTPPRIDLSTRLLNKEKMLLKTIEREVKQEGRKMLIYDRYSGSKAVSDRIEKVIKDAGYKVIQLKSKIPTVKREEWIEKKHQEGYDIIITNPKIVQTGLDIVQYPTIYFYNYDFDVKIIRQAEKRAWRPNQNKECRIYYSYYEDTIQEKAIQLIAKKKSASLALEGVFNEDMLSSMGSSESTSISKQLYDALKGKISLKEDHLKELNIKSSNELINNLEKTEEKQYNIEVVETDIIDKVKFDNIIVQEIEIGEQLSFL
;
A
#
# COMPACT_ATOMS: atom_id res chain seq x y z
N MET A 1 -31.28 1.78 32.74
CA MET A 1 -32.64 1.90 32.17
C MET A 1 -32.55 2.66 30.85
N ASN A 2 -33.33 2.47 29.77
CA ASN A 2 -34.23 1.41 29.30
C ASN A 2 -34.64 1.78 27.84
N HIS A 3 -34.65 0.95 26.79
CA HIS A 3 -34.15 -0.42 26.53
C HIS A 3 -33.70 -0.50 25.05
N ILE A 4 -32.78 -1.41 24.68
CA ILE A 4 -32.58 -1.82 23.27
C ILE A 4 -33.33 -3.13 23.02
N LYS A 5 -34.47 -3.08 22.32
CA LYS A 5 -35.23 -4.28 21.93
C LYS A 5 -34.71 -4.85 20.61
N TYR A 6 -34.26 -6.10 20.65
CA TYR A 6 -33.99 -6.89 19.45
C TYR A 6 -35.29 -7.19 18.70
N PHE A 7 -35.32 -6.93 17.38
CA PHE A 7 -36.34 -7.48 16.49
C PHE A 7 -35.75 -8.62 15.65
N LYS A 8 -36.18 -9.86 15.93
CA LYS A 8 -35.92 -11.04 15.09
C LYS A 8 -36.91 -11.07 13.92
N THR A 9 -36.46 -10.88 12.69
CA THR A 9 -37.29 -11.04 11.48
C THR A 9 -37.25 -12.48 10.94
N LYS A 10 -37.95 -13.40 11.63
CA LYS A 10 -38.40 -14.68 11.03
C LYS A 10 -39.71 -14.45 10.24
N SER A 11 -39.69 -14.08 8.96
CA SER A 11 -40.89 -14.19 8.08
C SER A 11 -40.75 -13.94 6.55
N ILE A 12 -39.56 -13.98 5.91
CA ILE A 12 -39.46 -13.75 4.43
C ILE A 12 -39.12 -15.03 3.62
N LEU A 13 -39.19 -16.22 4.23
CA LEU A 13 -38.92 -17.51 3.57
C LEU A 13 -40.08 -18.11 2.74
N LYS A 14 -41.08 -17.30 2.34
CA LYS A 14 -42.24 -17.78 1.55
C LYS A 14 -42.21 -17.51 0.03
N PRO A 15 -41.59 -16.44 -0.52
CA PRO A 15 -41.51 -16.25 -1.98
C PRO A 15 -40.45 -17.12 -2.68
N ILE A 16 -39.36 -17.45 -1.99
CA ILE A 16 -38.17 -18.09 -2.60
C ILE A 16 -38.41 -19.57 -2.98
N LYS A 17 -39.44 -20.22 -2.40
CA LYS A 17 -39.72 -21.64 -2.63
C LYS A 17 -40.50 -21.95 -3.93
N ILE A 18 -40.93 -20.93 -4.68
CA ILE A 18 -41.67 -21.09 -5.95
C ILE A 18 -40.72 -21.05 -7.16
N LEU A 19 -39.55 -20.40 -7.04
CA LEU A 19 -38.61 -20.18 -8.16
C LEU A 19 -37.59 -21.31 -8.40
N LEU A 20 -37.64 -22.39 -7.62
CA LEU A 20 -36.64 -23.48 -7.66
C LEU A 20 -37.15 -24.82 -8.22
N ASN A 21 -38.42 -24.92 -8.61
CA ASN A 21 -39.08 -26.21 -8.92
C ASN A 21 -39.58 -26.38 -10.37
N SER A 22 -38.96 -25.70 -11.35
CA SER A 22 -39.14 -26.02 -12.77
C SER A 22 -37.82 -25.94 -13.54
N LYS A 23 -36.97 -26.95 -13.35
CA LYS A 23 -35.94 -27.27 -14.34
C LYS A 23 -36.64 -27.64 -15.65
N ASN A 24 -36.38 -26.87 -16.70
CA ASN A 24 -36.23 -27.36 -18.08
C ASN A 24 -35.39 -26.33 -18.84
N ILE A 25 -34.07 -26.41 -18.63
CA ILE A 25 -33.10 -25.77 -19.52
C ILE A 25 -32.87 -26.76 -20.66
N GLU A 26 -33.78 -26.78 -21.63
CA GLU A 26 -33.44 -27.31 -22.95
C GLU A 26 -32.49 -26.32 -23.64
N VAL A 27 -31.43 -26.86 -24.23
CA VAL A 27 -30.42 -26.08 -24.95
C VAL A 27 -30.99 -25.70 -26.32
N LEU A 28 -31.80 -24.64 -26.36
CA LEU A 28 -32.24 -24.02 -27.61
C LEU A 28 -31.13 -23.12 -28.16
N ASN A 29 -30.19 -23.76 -28.86
CA ASN A 29 -29.32 -23.12 -29.84
C ASN A 29 -30.17 -22.62 -31.01
N ASP A 30 -30.85 -21.48 -30.87
CA ASP A 30 -31.41 -20.79 -32.04
C ASP A 30 -31.41 -19.26 -31.90
N MET A 31 -30.35 -18.64 -32.44
CA MET A 31 -30.17 -17.18 -32.49
C MET A 31 -31.20 -16.46 -33.39
N THR A 32 -32.06 -17.19 -34.10
CA THR A 32 -32.99 -16.62 -35.08
C THR A 32 -34.30 -16.11 -34.46
N GLN A 33 -34.79 -16.69 -33.35
CA GLN A 33 -36.12 -16.37 -32.82
C GLN A 33 -36.22 -15.07 -32.01
N ILE A 34 -35.10 -14.50 -31.53
CA ILE A 34 -35.11 -13.32 -30.65
C ILE A 34 -35.57 -12.03 -31.39
N GLN A 35 -35.54 -12.00 -32.72
CA GLN A 35 -35.84 -10.79 -33.51
C GLN A 35 -37.32 -10.35 -33.53
N LYS A 36 -38.26 -11.12 -32.96
CA LYS A 36 -39.71 -10.81 -33.00
C LYS A 36 -40.39 -10.59 -31.65
N ILE A 37 -39.66 -10.47 -30.54
CA ILE A 37 -40.26 -10.11 -29.24
C ILE A 37 -40.32 -8.58 -29.09
N SER A 38 -41.49 -8.00 -29.30
CA SER A 38 -41.78 -6.61 -28.95
C SER A 38 -41.88 -6.46 -27.42
N PHE A 39 -40.88 -5.82 -26.79
CA PHE A 39 -40.91 -5.55 -25.36
C PHE A 39 -42.00 -4.53 -25.00
N SER A 40 -42.79 -4.83 -23.97
CA SER A 40 -43.95 -4.04 -23.53
C SER A 40 -43.61 -2.67 -22.92
N ASN A 41 -42.39 -2.48 -22.41
CA ASN A 41 -41.96 -1.23 -21.77
C ASN A 41 -40.66 -0.66 -22.40
N PRO A 42 -40.78 0.24 -23.40
CA PRO A 42 -39.68 1.08 -23.87
C PRO A 42 -39.37 2.19 -22.85
N LEU A 43 -38.14 2.72 -22.88
CA LEU A 43 -37.77 3.87 -22.04
C LEU A 43 -38.25 5.15 -22.75
N VAL A 44 -39.17 5.88 -22.13
CA VAL A 44 -39.85 7.05 -22.70
C VAL A 44 -39.39 8.35 -22.06
N CYS A 45 -39.43 9.46 -22.80
CA CYS A 45 -39.17 10.79 -22.27
C CYS A 45 -40.32 11.21 -21.34
N PRO A 46 -40.05 11.67 -20.11
CA PRO A 46 -41.09 12.05 -19.17
C PRO A 46 -41.90 13.30 -19.62
N GLN A 47 -41.32 14.18 -20.45
CA GLN A 47 -42.02 15.38 -20.94
C GLN A 47 -42.89 15.13 -22.18
N CYS A 48 -42.44 14.33 -23.16
CA CYS A 48 -43.17 14.14 -24.43
C CYS A 48 -43.67 12.71 -24.71
N GLY A 49 -43.41 11.75 -23.81
CA GLY A 49 -43.84 10.35 -23.94
C GLY A 49 -43.18 9.55 -25.07
N GLN A 50 -42.35 10.16 -25.92
CA GLN A 50 -41.66 9.48 -27.01
C GLN A 50 -40.57 8.51 -26.52
N LYS A 51 -40.39 7.40 -27.25
CA LYS A 51 -39.35 6.39 -26.95
C LYS A 51 -37.96 6.99 -27.18
N ILE A 52 -37.13 7.03 -26.14
CA ILE A 52 -35.76 7.59 -26.19
C ILE A 52 -34.83 6.71 -27.05
N TYR A 53 -35.04 5.40 -27.03
CA TYR A 53 -34.28 4.43 -27.81
C TYR A 53 -35.21 3.55 -28.64
N SER A 54 -34.93 3.43 -29.93
CA SER A 54 -35.78 2.73 -30.90
C SER A 54 -35.33 1.30 -31.25
N THR A 55 -34.17 0.84 -30.76
CA THR A 55 -33.64 -0.52 -31.02
C THR A 55 -33.03 -1.16 -29.76
N PHE A 56 -33.08 -2.49 -29.71
CA PHE A 56 -32.61 -3.33 -28.59
C PHE A 56 -31.15 -3.07 -28.21
N ASN A 57 -30.28 -2.85 -29.20
CA ASN A 57 -28.83 -2.66 -29.03
C ASN A 57 -28.43 -1.36 -28.29
N ALA A 58 -29.39 -0.49 -27.96
CA ALA A 58 -29.14 0.76 -27.24
C ALA A 58 -29.29 0.65 -25.71
N ARG A 59 -29.68 -0.51 -25.16
CA ARG A 59 -29.72 -0.74 -23.70
C ARG A 59 -28.38 -1.26 -23.19
N PHE A 60 -27.91 -0.69 -22.09
CA PHE A 60 -26.71 -1.12 -21.36
C PHE A 60 -26.99 -2.40 -20.57
N ASP A 61 -26.86 -3.56 -21.22
CA ASP A 61 -27.01 -4.87 -20.58
C ASP A 61 -25.62 -5.37 -20.10
N LEU A 62 -25.30 -5.10 -18.83
CA LEU A 62 -24.00 -5.45 -18.23
C LEU A 62 -23.80 -6.97 -18.09
N GLU A 63 -24.86 -7.77 -18.17
CA GLU A 63 -24.78 -9.23 -18.00
C GLU A 63 -24.37 -9.96 -19.30
N LYS A 64 -24.39 -9.28 -20.45
CA LYS A 64 -24.12 -9.90 -21.78
C LYS A 64 -22.69 -9.74 -22.30
N GLY A 65 -21.72 -10.01 -21.42
CA GLY A 65 -20.39 -10.50 -21.82
C GLY A 65 -19.39 -9.50 -22.44
N PRO A 66 -18.14 -9.95 -22.70
CA PRO A 66 -16.98 -9.07 -22.88
C PRO A 66 -16.83 -8.44 -24.28
N ARG A 67 -17.80 -8.59 -25.19
CA ARG A 67 -17.72 -8.05 -26.56
C ARG A 67 -18.37 -6.68 -26.75
N TYR A 68 -19.03 -6.12 -25.73
CA TYR A 68 -19.53 -4.75 -25.79
C TYR A 68 -18.41 -3.74 -25.56
N LYS A 69 -18.05 -2.98 -26.61
CA LYS A 69 -17.34 -1.71 -26.42
C LYS A 69 -18.20 -0.83 -25.51
N LYS A 70 -17.64 -0.36 -24.40
CA LYS A 70 -18.20 0.77 -23.66
C LYS A 70 -18.24 1.97 -24.60
N PHE A 71 -19.41 2.25 -25.18
CA PHE A 71 -19.67 3.56 -25.75
C PHE A 71 -19.52 4.58 -24.60
N SER A 72 -18.78 5.66 -24.84
CA SER A 72 -18.71 6.77 -23.90
C SER A 72 -20.12 7.32 -23.73
N THR A 73 -20.73 7.09 -22.56
CA THR A 73 -22.17 7.28 -22.31
C THR A 73 -22.63 8.74 -22.28
N ARG A 74 -21.77 9.66 -22.73
CA ARG A 74 -21.97 11.10 -22.71
C ARG A 74 -21.40 11.75 -23.97
N SER A 75 -21.94 11.37 -25.14
CA SER A 75 -21.93 12.23 -26.31
C SER A 75 -22.97 13.34 -26.12
N SER A 76 -22.70 14.55 -26.64
CA SER A 76 -23.62 15.70 -26.56
C SER A 76 -25.02 15.37 -27.09
N GLY A 77 -25.10 14.63 -28.20
CA GLY A 77 -26.35 14.23 -28.87
C GLY A 77 -27.30 13.33 -28.07
N ASN A 78 -26.85 12.73 -26.96
CA ASN A 78 -27.70 11.89 -26.09
C ASN A 78 -28.01 12.56 -24.73
N SER A 79 -27.64 13.84 -24.54
CA SER A 79 -27.90 14.57 -23.29
C SER A 79 -29.35 15.05 -23.14
N VAL A 80 -30.03 15.27 -24.27
CA VAL A 80 -31.40 15.80 -24.36
C VAL A 80 -32.27 14.93 -25.28
N CYS A 81 -33.58 15.09 -25.19
CA CYS A 81 -34.55 14.36 -25.98
C CYS A 81 -34.71 14.97 -27.38
N ASN A 82 -34.06 14.39 -28.38
CA ASN A 82 -34.19 14.79 -29.79
C ASN A 82 -35.48 14.23 -30.44
N ALA A 83 -36.55 14.03 -29.67
CA ALA A 83 -37.81 13.57 -30.24
C ALA A 83 -38.50 14.73 -30.98
N PRO A 84 -38.83 14.57 -32.28
CA PRO A 84 -39.48 15.62 -33.04
C PRO A 84 -40.98 15.74 -32.66
N LEU A 85 -41.46 16.98 -32.60
CA LEU A 85 -42.80 17.37 -32.16
C LEU A 85 -43.47 18.29 -33.20
N HIS A 86 -44.81 18.35 -33.17
CA HIS A 86 -45.57 19.41 -33.84
C HIS A 86 -45.14 20.80 -33.31
N PRO A 87 -45.31 21.89 -34.07
CA PRO A 87 -45.15 23.25 -33.57
C PRO A 87 -45.93 23.51 -32.26
N ASP A 88 -47.14 22.95 -32.15
CA ASP A 88 -48.01 23.00 -30.94
C ASP A 88 -47.49 22.15 -29.76
N GLY A 89 -46.27 21.61 -29.81
CA GLY A 89 -45.66 20.77 -28.77
C GLY A 89 -46.18 19.33 -28.67
N LYS A 90 -47.19 18.95 -29.46
CA LYS A 90 -47.76 17.58 -29.45
C LYS A 90 -46.78 16.56 -30.04
N PRO A 91 -46.71 15.33 -29.48
CA PRO A 91 -45.80 14.29 -29.98
C PRO A 91 -46.27 13.66 -31.29
N PHE A 92 -45.33 13.39 -32.20
CA PHE A 92 -45.61 12.68 -33.45
C PHE A 92 -45.97 11.20 -33.24
N SER A 93 -46.77 10.62 -34.14
CA SER A 93 -47.08 9.19 -34.11
C SER A 93 -45.85 8.34 -34.42
N GLU A 94 -45.75 7.12 -33.90
CA GLU A 94 -44.55 6.28 -34.08
C GLU A 94 -44.19 6.01 -35.55
N ARG A 95 -45.17 6.01 -36.46
CA ARG A 95 -44.91 5.92 -37.91
C ARG A 95 -44.32 7.22 -38.47
N LEU A 96 -44.84 8.37 -38.04
CA LEU A 96 -44.40 9.69 -38.50
C LEU A 96 -42.99 10.03 -37.95
N THR A 97 -42.72 9.72 -36.68
CA THR A 97 -41.37 9.82 -36.07
C THR A 97 -40.33 9.00 -36.85
N LYS A 98 -40.67 7.77 -37.27
CA LYS A 98 -39.80 6.89 -38.07
C LYS A 98 -39.54 7.40 -39.49
N ILE A 99 -40.49 8.12 -40.09
CA ILE A 99 -40.29 8.76 -41.39
C ILE A 99 -39.30 9.92 -41.23
N ILE A 100 -39.50 10.79 -40.24
CA ILE A 100 -38.67 11.98 -40.00
C ILE A 100 -37.22 11.63 -39.65
N THR A 101 -36.98 10.70 -38.71
CA THR A 101 -35.60 10.26 -38.39
C THR A 101 -34.91 9.52 -39.55
N ARG A 102 -35.67 9.02 -40.53
CA ARG A 102 -35.12 8.40 -41.74
C ARG A 102 -34.76 9.44 -42.81
N THR A 103 -35.49 10.56 -42.88
CA THR A 103 -35.20 11.68 -43.78
C THR A 103 -34.17 12.67 -43.22
N GLU A 104 -34.06 12.87 -41.91
CA GLU A 104 -32.97 13.66 -41.29
C GLU A 104 -31.56 13.14 -41.67
N ARG A 105 -31.43 11.81 -41.85
CA ARG A 105 -30.20 11.18 -42.36
C ARG A 105 -29.89 11.51 -43.83
N MET A 106 -30.88 11.99 -44.57
CA MET A 106 -30.79 12.43 -45.97
C MET A 106 -30.89 13.96 -46.07
N LYS A 107 -29.94 14.70 -45.46
CA LYS A 107 -29.72 16.16 -45.55
C LYS A 107 -30.89 16.98 -46.12
N LEU A 108 -31.97 17.14 -45.35
CA LEU A 108 -33.02 18.11 -45.66
C LEU A 108 -32.54 19.52 -45.28
N LYS A 109 -32.94 20.54 -46.06
CA LYS A 109 -32.77 21.95 -45.72
C LYS A 109 -34.06 22.48 -45.12
N GLU A 110 -33.98 23.21 -44.01
CA GLU A 110 -35.05 24.12 -43.61
C GLU A 110 -35.30 25.13 -44.74
N ILE A 111 -36.57 25.44 -44.98
CA ILE A 111 -36.99 26.68 -45.64
C ILE A 111 -37.71 27.45 -44.54
N LYS A 112 -37.14 28.58 -44.11
CA LYS A 112 -37.84 29.53 -43.25
C LYS A 112 -38.64 30.48 -44.14
N GLU A 113 -39.73 31.01 -43.60
CA GLU A 113 -40.70 31.90 -44.27
C GLU A 113 -41.60 31.20 -45.30
N ILE A 114 -42.71 30.63 -44.81
CA ILE A 114 -44.03 30.78 -45.44
C ILE A 114 -45.01 31.05 -44.29
N ASP A 115 -45.58 32.26 -44.26
CA ASP A 115 -46.75 32.55 -43.44
C ASP A 115 -48.01 31.93 -44.07
N GLU A 116 -48.95 31.55 -43.21
CA GLU A 116 -50.29 31.01 -43.50
C GLU A 116 -50.40 29.55 -44.04
N GLN A 117 -51.29 28.79 -43.39
CA GLN A 117 -51.67 27.38 -43.62
C GLN A 117 -50.56 26.29 -43.56
N VAL A 118 -50.41 25.70 -42.36
CA VAL A 118 -49.51 24.57 -42.06
C VAL A 118 -49.85 23.31 -42.88
N SER A 119 -49.06 23.07 -43.93
CA SER A 119 -49.18 21.87 -44.77
C SER A 119 -48.05 20.87 -44.48
N TYR A 120 -48.42 19.64 -44.12
CA TYR A 120 -47.48 18.60 -43.69
C TYR A 120 -46.75 17.87 -44.84
N PHE A 121 -47.26 17.97 -46.07
CA PHE A 121 -46.75 17.25 -47.23
C PHE A 121 -46.68 18.17 -48.44
N LEU A 122 -45.58 18.11 -49.18
CA LEU A 122 -45.37 18.84 -50.42
C LEU A 122 -45.23 17.88 -51.61
N ASP A 123 -45.72 18.28 -52.77
CA ASP A 123 -45.49 17.57 -54.03
C ASP A 123 -44.03 17.73 -54.52
N GLN A 124 -43.68 17.09 -55.64
CA GLN A 124 -42.36 17.25 -56.28
C GLN A 124 -42.02 18.69 -56.69
N ASN A 125 -43.00 19.58 -56.80
CA ASN A 125 -42.87 20.98 -57.18
C ASN A 125 -42.94 21.94 -55.97
N LYS A 126 -42.85 21.42 -54.74
CA LYS A 126 -42.94 22.15 -53.45
C LYS A 126 -44.31 22.81 -53.18
N ARG A 127 -45.39 22.32 -53.78
CA ARG A 127 -46.76 22.80 -53.52
C ARG A 127 -47.41 22.01 -52.39
N PRO A 128 -48.21 22.65 -51.51
CA PRO A 128 -48.91 21.96 -50.42
C PRO A 128 -49.93 20.95 -50.97
N ILE A 129 -49.88 19.73 -50.44
CA ILE A 129 -50.88 18.69 -50.74
C ILE A 129 -52.09 18.92 -49.83
N THR A 130 -53.23 19.27 -50.44
CA THR A 130 -54.48 19.62 -49.74
C THR A 130 -55.56 18.54 -49.82
N ASP A 131 -55.38 17.46 -50.60
CA ASP A 131 -56.34 16.35 -50.68
C ASP A 131 -56.31 15.48 -49.41
N GLU A 132 -57.42 15.46 -48.67
CA GLU A 132 -57.59 14.63 -47.48
C GLU A 132 -57.32 13.13 -47.71
N LYS A 133 -57.64 12.58 -48.89
CA LYS A 133 -57.43 11.15 -49.19
C LYS A 133 -55.94 10.84 -49.32
N GLU A 134 -55.18 11.70 -49.99
CA GLU A 134 -53.73 11.58 -50.07
C GLU A 134 -53.09 11.78 -48.69
N ILE A 135 -53.48 12.82 -47.94
CA ILE A 135 -53.00 13.07 -46.57
C ILE A 135 -53.25 11.83 -45.68
N LYS A 136 -54.46 11.25 -45.71
CA LYS A 136 -54.80 10.02 -44.94
C LYS A 136 -53.99 8.80 -45.39
N ASN A 137 -53.63 8.68 -46.66
CA ASN A 137 -52.80 7.59 -47.17
C ASN A 137 -51.31 7.74 -46.80
N ILE A 138 -50.78 8.98 -46.83
CA ILE A 138 -49.40 9.27 -46.40
C ILE A 138 -49.28 9.07 -44.89
N MET A 139 -50.25 9.51 -44.09
CA MET A 139 -50.31 9.23 -42.64
C MET A 139 -50.39 7.73 -42.30
N LYS A 140 -50.97 6.90 -43.19
CA LYS A 140 -50.94 5.44 -43.06
C LYS A 140 -49.57 4.82 -43.40
N GLY A 141 -48.69 5.56 -44.07
CA GLY A 141 -47.33 5.16 -44.42
C GLY A 141 -47.13 4.74 -45.88
N ILE A 142 -48.11 5.00 -46.76
CA ILE A 142 -48.00 4.74 -48.19
C ILE A 142 -47.44 6.01 -48.86
N LEU A 143 -46.22 5.93 -49.39
CA LEU A 143 -45.55 7.03 -50.09
C LEU A 143 -45.62 6.80 -51.61
N PRO A 144 -46.43 7.58 -52.36
CA PRO A 144 -46.40 7.57 -53.82
C PRO A 144 -45.04 8.03 -54.35
N ARG A 145 -44.57 7.44 -55.45
CA ARG A 145 -43.29 7.80 -56.11
C ARG A 145 -43.21 9.24 -56.63
N ARG A 146 -44.31 10.01 -56.58
CA ARG A 146 -44.43 11.40 -57.02
C ARG A 146 -44.31 12.46 -55.90
N ILE A 147 -44.01 12.05 -54.66
CA ILE A 147 -43.96 12.97 -53.50
C ILE A 147 -42.53 13.13 -52.99
N SER A 148 -42.06 14.38 -52.94
CA SER A 148 -40.81 14.78 -52.29
C SER A 148 -41.10 15.27 -50.87
N VAL A 149 -41.24 14.35 -49.90
CA VAL A 149 -41.66 14.74 -48.54
C VAL A 149 -40.59 15.58 -47.83
N VAL A 150 -40.87 16.88 -47.71
CA VAL A 150 -40.13 17.86 -46.92
C VAL A 150 -41.11 18.52 -45.96
N TYR A 151 -40.84 18.45 -44.65
CA TYR A 151 -41.60 19.17 -43.63
C TYR A 151 -40.97 20.53 -43.39
N VAL A 152 -41.78 21.59 -43.29
CA VAL A 152 -41.29 22.98 -43.25
C VAL A 152 -41.24 23.56 -41.82
N ASN A 153 -41.96 22.98 -40.84
CA ASN A 153 -41.88 23.44 -39.45
C ASN A 153 -42.15 22.30 -38.44
N TYR A 154 -41.14 21.95 -37.63
CA TYR A 154 -41.23 21.00 -36.52
C TYR A 154 -40.23 21.38 -35.44
N THR A 155 -40.53 21.07 -34.18
CA THR A 155 -39.64 21.37 -33.03
C THR A 155 -39.04 20.09 -32.46
N HIS A 156 -38.02 20.21 -31.61
CA HIS A 156 -37.47 19.09 -30.84
C HIS A 156 -37.85 19.24 -29.37
N CYS A 157 -38.15 18.13 -28.69
CA CYS A 157 -38.50 18.13 -27.27
C CYS A 157 -37.42 18.76 -26.38
N ASN A 158 -36.14 18.52 -26.65
CA ASN A 158 -34.96 19.04 -25.94
C ASN A 158 -34.93 18.84 -24.41
N HIS A 159 -35.88 18.11 -23.83
CA HIS A 159 -35.90 17.77 -22.40
C HIS A 159 -34.63 17.03 -21.99
N SER A 160 -34.00 17.44 -20.88
CA SER A 160 -32.79 16.78 -20.38
C SER A 160 -33.07 15.34 -19.98
N LEU A 161 -32.42 14.38 -20.65
CA LEU A 161 -32.55 12.96 -20.33
C LEU A 161 -31.62 12.53 -19.18
N TRP A 162 -30.71 13.41 -18.79
CA TRP A 162 -29.70 13.16 -17.76
C TRP A 162 -29.64 14.36 -16.81
N ALA A 163 -30.54 14.39 -15.83
CA ALA A 163 -30.41 15.30 -14.71
C ALA A 163 -29.24 14.86 -13.79
N ALA A 164 -28.66 15.83 -13.11
CA ALA A 164 -27.99 15.55 -11.85
C ALA A 164 -29.02 14.96 -10.88
N ASP A 165 -28.72 13.82 -10.27
CA ASP A 165 -29.53 13.22 -9.20
C ASP A 165 -29.71 14.24 -8.05
N SER A 166 -30.86 14.92 -8.04
CA SER A 166 -31.24 15.98 -7.12
C SER A 166 -32.15 15.39 -6.05
N ARG A 167 -31.54 14.62 -5.15
CA ARG A 167 -32.23 13.93 -4.06
C ARG A 167 -32.74 14.91 -3.03
N GLU A 168 -34.03 15.20 -3.09
CA GLU A 168 -34.78 15.78 -1.97
C GLU A 168 -35.20 14.70 -0.95
N ASP A 169 -34.96 13.41 -1.25
CA ASP A 169 -35.17 12.29 -0.34
C ASP A 169 -34.25 12.35 0.89
N LYS A 170 -34.87 12.61 2.04
CA LYS A 170 -34.27 13.02 3.31
C LYS A 170 -33.35 12.00 4.02
N ASN A 171 -32.88 10.93 3.37
CA ASN A 171 -32.20 9.83 4.07
C ASN A 171 -30.93 9.21 3.45
N ASP A 172 -30.42 9.58 2.26
CA ASP A 172 -29.08 9.07 1.87
C ASP A 172 -28.26 9.85 0.79
N LYS A 173 -27.06 10.26 1.22
CA LYS A 173 -25.86 10.69 0.46
C LYS A 173 -25.87 12.06 -0.24
N MET A 174 -25.24 13.04 0.42
CA MET A 174 -24.62 14.20 -0.21
C MET A 174 -23.61 13.78 -1.30
N ARG A 175 -23.30 14.70 -2.23
CA ARG A 175 -22.18 14.49 -3.17
C ARG A 175 -20.84 14.59 -2.46
N ASP A 176 -20.11 13.48 -2.40
CA ASP A 176 -18.72 13.47 -1.94
C ASP A 176 -17.83 14.30 -2.88
N VAL A 177 -17.44 15.49 -2.42
CA VAL A 177 -16.45 16.34 -3.09
C VAL A 177 -15.14 16.23 -2.34
N ASN A 178 -14.03 16.03 -3.07
CA ASN A 178 -12.69 16.08 -2.47
C ASN A 178 -12.50 17.42 -1.73
N VAL A 179 -12.22 17.36 -0.42
CA VAL A 179 -12.17 18.53 0.46
C VAL A 179 -11.21 19.60 -0.07
N GLY A 180 -10.00 19.22 -0.50
CA GLY A 180 -9.05 20.17 -1.10
C GLY A 180 -9.58 20.89 -2.35
N LYS A 181 -10.30 20.18 -3.23
CA LYS A 181 -10.97 20.80 -4.39
C LYS A 181 -12.13 21.71 -3.97
N HIS A 182 -12.82 21.42 -2.88
CA HIS A 182 -13.86 22.29 -2.35
C HIS A 182 -13.26 23.58 -1.75
N LEU A 183 -12.23 23.46 -0.91
CA LEU A 183 -11.50 24.60 -0.33
C LEU A 183 -10.96 25.52 -1.43
N LYS A 184 -10.22 24.98 -2.42
CA LYS A 184 -9.69 25.76 -3.56
C LYS A 184 -10.77 26.49 -4.37
N ARG A 185 -11.99 25.94 -4.46
CA ARG A 185 -13.12 26.60 -5.14
C ARG A 185 -13.72 27.72 -4.29
N LYS A 186 -13.83 27.50 -2.98
CA LYS A 186 -14.43 28.46 -2.03
C LYS A 186 -13.53 29.67 -1.79
N PHE A 187 -12.22 29.47 -1.68
CA PHE A 187 -11.21 30.50 -1.42
C PHE A 187 -10.45 30.89 -2.69
N LYS A 188 -11.15 30.90 -3.83
CA LYS A 188 -10.54 31.20 -5.14
C LYS A 188 -10.06 32.66 -5.19
N GLY A 189 -8.74 32.85 -5.21
CA GLY A 189 -8.10 34.17 -5.27
C GLY A 189 -7.53 34.66 -3.94
N SER A 190 -7.81 33.96 -2.84
CA SER A 190 -7.20 34.20 -1.53
C SER A 190 -6.44 32.97 -1.04
N LYS A 191 -5.59 33.17 -0.03
CA LYS A 191 -4.90 32.11 0.68
C LYS A 191 -5.68 31.80 1.95
N LEU A 192 -5.93 30.52 2.21
CA LEU A 192 -6.73 30.07 3.35
C LEU A 192 -5.85 29.80 4.58
N ILE A 193 -4.62 29.35 4.35
CA ILE A 193 -3.74 28.81 5.37
C ILE A 193 -2.49 29.69 5.46
N ASN A 194 -2.25 30.36 6.59
CA ASN A 194 -1.06 31.20 6.70
C ASN A 194 0.23 30.38 6.83
N VAL A 195 0.18 29.23 7.51
CA VAL A 195 1.29 28.29 7.61
C VAL A 195 0.77 26.86 7.52
N LEU A 196 1.21 26.11 6.52
CA LEU A 196 1.02 24.66 6.44
C LEU A 196 2.25 23.97 7.04
N ILE A 197 2.09 23.32 8.18
CA ILE A 197 3.09 22.42 8.74
C ILE A 197 2.72 20.99 8.29
N ALA A 198 3.62 20.34 7.56
CA ALA A 198 3.42 19.00 7.03
C ALA A 198 4.50 18.06 7.55
N ASP A 199 4.14 17.25 8.54
CA ASP A 199 5.00 16.21 9.11
C ASP A 199 5.08 14.96 8.22
N GLU A 200 6.18 14.22 8.35
CA GLU A 200 6.61 13.09 7.50
C GLU A 200 6.39 13.35 6.00
N CYS A 201 6.75 14.57 5.55
CA CYS A 201 6.39 15.10 4.23
C CYS A 201 6.85 14.20 3.07
N HIS A 202 7.87 13.37 3.29
CA HIS A 202 8.40 12.41 2.33
C HIS A 202 7.35 11.43 1.80
N ILE A 203 6.27 11.18 2.54
CA ILE A 203 5.13 10.34 2.11
C ILE A 203 4.41 10.95 0.89
N TYR A 204 4.41 12.28 0.75
CA TYR A 204 3.75 12.99 -0.35
C TYR A 204 4.60 13.09 -1.63
N SER A 205 5.82 12.53 -1.63
CA SER A 205 6.74 12.47 -2.79
C SER A 205 6.07 11.95 -4.06
N LYS A 206 5.30 10.87 -3.98
CA LYS A 206 4.76 10.14 -5.14
C LYS A 206 3.50 10.79 -5.73
N GLN A 207 3.12 10.40 -6.95
CA GLN A 207 1.82 10.72 -7.53
C GLN A 207 0.72 9.86 -6.87
N SER A 208 0.37 10.19 -5.62
CA SER A 208 -0.69 9.54 -4.83
C SER A 208 -1.84 10.51 -4.55
N ASN A 209 -3.00 9.99 -4.13
CA ASN A 209 -4.13 10.82 -3.68
C ASN A 209 -3.73 11.73 -2.50
N GLN A 210 -2.85 11.27 -1.61
CA GLN A 210 -2.28 12.07 -0.52
C GLN A 210 -1.38 13.19 -1.07
N GLY A 211 -0.47 12.89 -2.00
CA GLY A 211 0.37 13.89 -2.65
C GLY A 211 -0.42 14.92 -3.48
N TYR A 212 -1.57 14.52 -4.05
CA TYR A 212 -2.49 15.45 -4.72
C TYR A 212 -3.24 16.34 -3.72
N LEU A 213 -3.69 15.81 -2.58
CA LEU A 213 -4.29 16.63 -1.52
C LEU A 213 -3.28 17.61 -0.92
N TYR A 214 -2.06 17.16 -0.62
CA TYR A 214 -0.96 18.00 -0.15
C TYR A 214 -0.65 19.15 -1.12
N HIS A 215 -0.63 18.89 -2.44
CA HIS A 215 -0.49 19.95 -3.45
C HIS A 215 -1.57 21.02 -3.32
N LEU A 216 -2.85 20.64 -3.17
CA LEU A 216 -3.95 21.59 -3.04
C LEU A 216 -3.87 22.40 -1.74
N LEU A 217 -3.41 21.79 -0.64
CA LEU A 217 -3.19 22.49 0.62
C LEU A 217 -2.02 23.48 0.50
N ALA A 218 -0.89 23.03 -0.05
CA ALA A 218 0.30 23.86 -0.32
C ALA A 218 -0.04 25.07 -1.22
N GLU A 219 -0.82 24.87 -2.28
CA GLU A 219 -1.29 25.95 -3.15
C GLU A 219 -2.17 26.98 -2.41
N GLN A 220 -2.97 26.52 -1.45
CA GLN A 220 -3.82 27.36 -0.60
C GLN A 220 -3.11 27.96 0.63
N SER A 221 -1.80 27.74 0.75
CA SER A 221 -0.98 28.20 1.89
C SER A 221 -0.06 29.38 1.52
N ASP A 222 0.14 30.32 2.45
CA ASP A 222 1.13 31.40 2.30
C ASP A 222 2.55 30.87 2.52
N LYS A 223 2.76 30.16 3.64
CA LYS A 223 4.03 29.52 4.03
C LYS A 223 3.85 28.01 4.16
N ILE A 224 4.90 27.27 3.82
CA ILE A 224 4.93 25.81 3.91
C ILE A 224 6.18 25.40 4.70
N LEU A 225 5.98 24.68 5.80
CA LEU A 225 7.04 24.07 6.61
C LEU A 225 6.91 22.55 6.51
N ASN A 226 7.89 21.92 5.88
CA ASN A 226 7.94 20.48 5.73
C ASN A 226 8.88 19.87 6.76
N LEU A 227 8.38 18.91 7.53
CA LEU A 227 9.16 18.16 8.51
C LEU A 227 9.30 16.71 8.02
N SER A 228 10.48 16.14 8.13
CA SER A 228 10.75 14.73 7.85
C SER A 228 12.14 14.34 8.36
N ALA A 229 12.26 13.18 9.02
CA ALA A 229 13.57 12.64 9.40
C ALA A 229 14.41 12.19 8.19
N THR A 230 13.75 11.86 7.06
CA THR A 230 14.44 11.55 5.79
C THR A 230 13.68 12.18 4.61
N ILE A 231 14.33 13.02 3.80
CA ILE A 231 13.65 13.70 2.68
C ILE A 231 13.60 12.83 1.40
N THR A 232 14.44 11.78 1.30
CA THR A 232 14.48 10.84 0.16
C THR A 232 14.61 9.38 0.62
N GLY A 233 14.31 8.43 -0.27
CA GLY A 233 14.77 7.04 -0.18
C GLY A 233 16.10 6.78 -0.88
N GLY A 234 16.95 7.80 -1.01
CA GLY A 234 18.22 7.73 -1.74
C GLY A 234 18.10 7.92 -3.26
N LYS A 235 16.92 8.28 -3.77
CA LYS A 235 16.66 8.48 -5.21
C LYS A 235 16.30 9.91 -5.55
N ALA A 236 16.66 10.35 -6.76
CA ALA A 236 16.32 11.68 -7.23
C ALA A 236 14.82 11.81 -7.54
N SER A 237 14.17 10.74 -8.00
CA SER A 237 12.72 10.73 -8.28
C SER A 237 11.84 10.99 -7.05
N ASP A 238 12.31 10.65 -5.84
CA ASP A 238 11.57 10.90 -4.59
C ASP A 238 11.40 12.41 -4.32
N LEU A 239 12.31 13.26 -4.81
CA LEU A 239 12.24 14.71 -4.64
C LEU A 239 11.44 15.41 -5.74
N TYR A 240 11.28 14.79 -6.90
CA TYR A 240 10.85 15.51 -8.10
C TYR A 240 9.47 16.17 -7.96
N TYR A 241 8.44 15.37 -7.70
CA TYR A 241 7.10 15.91 -7.48
C TYR A 241 6.96 16.57 -6.10
N MET A 242 7.91 16.41 -5.17
CA MET A 242 7.94 17.23 -3.96
C MET A 242 8.26 18.68 -4.32
N PHE A 243 9.37 18.90 -5.05
CA PHE A 243 9.77 20.21 -5.55
C PHE A 243 8.71 20.83 -6.48
N TRP A 244 8.02 20.05 -7.31
CA TRP A 244 6.93 20.58 -8.12
C TRP A 244 5.76 21.14 -7.28
N ARG A 245 5.53 20.61 -6.08
CA ARG A 245 4.44 21.05 -5.20
C ARG A 245 4.83 22.21 -4.29
N THR A 246 6.09 22.27 -3.86
CA THR A 246 6.58 23.29 -2.91
C THR A 246 7.26 24.48 -3.58
N ILE A 247 8.01 24.25 -4.66
CA ILE A 247 8.84 25.25 -5.36
C ILE A 247 8.66 25.21 -6.91
N PRO A 248 7.42 25.17 -7.45
CA PRO A 248 7.17 25.04 -8.89
C PRO A 248 7.86 26.12 -9.74
N TYR A 249 7.96 27.35 -9.23
CA TYR A 249 8.69 28.44 -9.89
C TYR A 249 10.17 28.13 -10.12
N LYS A 250 10.83 27.51 -9.14
CA LYS A 250 12.25 27.10 -9.24
C LYS A 250 12.41 25.92 -10.21
N MET A 251 11.47 24.97 -10.21
CA MET A 251 11.45 23.88 -11.20
C MET A 251 11.33 24.39 -12.63
N LYS A 252 10.41 25.33 -12.89
CA LYS A 252 10.25 25.95 -14.22
C LYS A 252 11.47 26.76 -14.66
N ARG A 253 12.07 27.55 -13.76
CA ARG A 253 13.33 28.28 -14.04
C ARG A 253 14.50 27.37 -14.40
N MET A 254 14.51 26.15 -13.86
CA MET A 254 15.52 25.13 -14.16
C MET A 254 15.19 24.32 -15.43
N GLY A 255 14.14 24.68 -16.17
CA GLY A 255 13.78 24.05 -17.44
C GLY A 255 13.12 22.67 -17.29
N TYR A 256 12.37 22.43 -16.22
CA TYR A 256 11.55 21.23 -16.04
C TYR A 256 10.05 21.55 -16.16
N GLU A 257 9.30 20.70 -16.86
CA GLU A 257 7.82 20.67 -16.85
C GLU A 257 7.27 19.49 -16.04
N TYR A 258 5.97 19.46 -15.70
CA TYR A 258 5.43 18.49 -14.72
C TYR A 258 5.77 17.01 -14.97
N ASP A 259 5.88 16.59 -16.24
CA ASP A 259 6.15 15.20 -16.62
C ASP A 259 7.65 14.90 -16.90
N ASP A 260 8.55 15.89 -16.77
CA ASP A 260 10.01 15.77 -17.02
C ASP A 260 10.78 14.98 -15.94
N TYR A 261 10.11 14.12 -15.17
CA TYR A 261 10.74 13.38 -14.06
C TYR A 261 11.93 12.52 -14.52
N VAL A 262 11.88 11.96 -15.74
CA VAL A 262 12.97 11.17 -16.33
C VAL A 262 14.21 12.04 -16.54
N LYS A 263 14.05 13.21 -17.18
CA LYS A 263 15.11 14.18 -17.44
C LYS A 263 15.74 14.71 -16.13
N PHE A 264 14.93 14.88 -15.09
CA PHE A 264 15.44 15.24 -13.76
C PHE A 264 16.30 14.13 -13.15
N VAL A 265 15.89 12.86 -13.26
CA VAL A 265 16.68 11.72 -12.80
C VAL A 265 17.92 11.49 -13.66
N GLU A 266 17.91 11.83 -14.96
CA GLU A 266 19.12 11.81 -15.79
C GLU A 266 20.12 12.90 -15.38
N ASN A 267 19.66 14.08 -14.96
CA ASN A 267 20.51 15.18 -14.51
C ASN A 267 21.01 15.02 -13.05
N TYR A 268 20.24 14.38 -12.17
CA TYR A 268 20.51 14.36 -10.73
C TYR A 268 20.47 12.98 -10.05
N GLY A 269 20.08 11.92 -10.73
CA GLY A 269 20.02 10.56 -10.20
C GLY A 269 21.06 9.62 -10.81
N ARG A 270 20.84 8.31 -10.64
CA ARG A 270 21.67 7.25 -11.26
C ARG A 270 20.80 6.17 -11.90
N TYR A 271 21.19 5.74 -13.09
CA TYR A 271 20.52 4.65 -13.82
C TYR A 271 21.42 3.43 -14.00
N GLU A 272 20.93 2.28 -13.54
CA GLU A 272 21.43 0.97 -13.95
C GLU A 272 20.90 0.66 -15.36
N LYS A 273 21.81 0.45 -16.33
CA LYS A 273 21.47 -0.03 -17.68
C LYS A 273 21.68 -1.54 -17.71
N LYS A 274 20.61 -2.32 -17.92
CA LYS A 274 20.73 -3.78 -18.04
C LYS A 274 20.84 -4.17 -19.51
N PHE A 275 21.97 -4.79 -19.86
CA PHE A 275 22.19 -5.41 -21.15
C PHE A 275 22.06 -6.92 -20.99
N GLN A 276 21.24 -7.56 -21.82
CA GLN A 276 21.32 -9.00 -22.00
C GLN A 276 22.28 -9.26 -23.16
N ILE A 277 23.40 -9.90 -22.86
CA ILE A 277 24.22 -10.53 -23.88
C ILE A 277 23.51 -11.82 -24.29
N LYS A 278 23.22 -11.97 -25.58
CA LYS A 278 22.97 -13.27 -26.19
C LYS A 278 24.20 -13.63 -27.00
N GLU A 279 24.82 -14.75 -26.66
CA GLU A 279 25.75 -15.44 -27.54
C GLU A 279 24.92 -16.37 -28.44
N GLU A 280 24.98 -16.14 -29.74
CA GLU A 280 24.53 -17.13 -30.72
C GLU A 280 25.69 -18.12 -30.88
N GLN A 281 25.53 -19.34 -30.37
CA GLN A 281 26.43 -20.45 -30.69
C GLN A 281 26.19 -20.87 -32.15
N SER A 282 26.78 -20.13 -33.09
CA SER A 282 26.91 -20.57 -34.48
C SER A 282 27.90 -21.74 -34.52
N SER A 283 27.42 -22.93 -34.84
CA SER A 283 28.21 -24.17 -34.97
C SER A 283 29.05 -24.20 -36.26
N SER A 284 29.76 -23.12 -36.57
CA SER A 284 30.72 -23.00 -37.66
C SER A 284 31.69 -21.84 -37.41
N ASN A 285 32.95 -22.03 -37.80
CA ASN A 285 34.04 -21.10 -37.47
C ASN A 285 33.96 -19.77 -38.24
N LYS A 286 33.61 -18.68 -37.54
CA LYS A 286 34.34 -17.39 -37.47
C LYS A 286 33.45 -16.27 -36.89
N SER A 287 34.00 -15.51 -35.94
CA SER A 287 33.50 -14.20 -35.49
C SER A 287 32.07 -14.14 -34.89
N GLY A 288 31.91 -14.64 -33.66
CA GLY A 288 30.67 -14.53 -32.90
C GLY A 288 30.26 -13.06 -32.66
N THR A 289 29.19 -12.60 -33.30
CA THR A 289 28.71 -11.21 -33.18
C THR A 289 27.85 -11.06 -31.92
N VAL A 290 28.44 -10.53 -30.85
CA VAL A 290 27.78 -10.38 -29.53
C VAL A 290 26.63 -9.37 -29.58
N LYS A 291 25.40 -9.86 -29.72
CA LYS A 291 24.20 -9.01 -29.84
C LYS A 291 23.71 -8.56 -28.46
N ARG A 292 24.17 -7.38 -28.03
CA ARG A 292 23.75 -6.74 -26.76
C ARG A 292 22.31 -6.21 -26.86
N ILE A 293 21.36 -6.92 -26.26
CA ILE A 293 19.95 -6.48 -26.19
C ILE A 293 19.78 -5.58 -24.95
N TYR A 294 19.49 -4.30 -25.18
CA TYR A 294 19.14 -3.36 -24.12
C TYR A 294 17.76 -3.71 -23.52
N ARG A 295 17.71 -3.99 -22.21
CA ARG A 295 16.48 -4.33 -21.48
C ARG A 295 15.88 -3.17 -20.66
N GLY A 296 16.39 -1.95 -20.84
CA GLY A 296 15.90 -0.76 -20.16
C GLY A 296 16.88 -0.15 -19.14
N LYS A 297 16.50 1.04 -18.67
CA LYS A 297 17.12 1.80 -17.57
C LYS A 297 16.29 1.57 -16.30
N LYS A 298 16.93 1.30 -15.16
CA LYS A 298 16.30 1.29 -13.82
C LYS A 298 16.99 2.32 -12.93
N GLU A 299 16.22 3.22 -12.31
CA GLU A 299 16.81 4.15 -11.34
C GLU A 299 17.26 3.39 -10.08
N ILE A 300 18.51 3.59 -9.69
CA ILE A 300 19.14 3.06 -8.47
C ILE A 300 19.36 4.19 -7.47
N ALA A 301 19.77 3.85 -6.24
CA ALA A 301 20.12 4.86 -5.25
C ALA A 301 21.39 5.62 -5.68
N GLY A 302 21.45 6.90 -5.31
CA GLY A 302 22.52 7.82 -5.65
C GLY A 302 21.97 9.12 -6.22
N ILE A 303 22.24 10.22 -5.52
CA ILE A 303 21.85 11.58 -5.89
C ILE A 303 23.12 12.38 -6.20
N SER A 304 23.10 13.16 -7.27
CA SER A 304 24.19 14.05 -7.66
C SER A 304 24.31 15.21 -6.65
N PRO A 305 25.51 15.55 -6.15
CA PRO A 305 25.71 16.71 -5.28
C PRO A 305 25.17 18.02 -5.87
N LYS A 306 25.14 18.14 -7.20
CA LYS A 306 24.54 19.29 -7.92
C LYS A 306 23.07 19.53 -7.56
N LEU A 307 22.32 18.49 -7.16
CA LEU A 307 20.94 18.67 -6.71
C LEU A 307 20.87 19.46 -5.40
N TYR A 308 21.82 19.24 -4.49
CA TYR A 308 21.88 19.96 -3.22
C TYR A 308 22.09 21.46 -3.45
N THR A 309 23.15 21.82 -4.18
CA THR A 309 23.48 23.21 -4.55
C THR A 309 22.36 23.87 -5.36
N ASN A 310 21.77 23.16 -6.32
CA ASN A 310 20.76 23.76 -7.19
C ASN A 310 19.42 23.93 -6.48
N PHE A 311 19.00 22.98 -5.63
CA PHE A 311 17.65 22.97 -5.04
C PHE A 311 17.64 23.18 -3.54
N LEU A 312 18.33 22.34 -2.77
CA LEU A 312 18.14 22.16 -1.32
C LEU A 312 18.82 23.22 -0.44
N SER A 313 20.00 23.74 -0.83
CA SER A 313 20.84 24.61 0.01
C SER A 313 20.11 25.83 0.61
N ASN A 314 19.11 26.36 -0.10
CA ASN A 314 18.39 27.58 0.30
C ASN A 314 17.01 27.31 0.94
N ILE A 315 16.63 26.02 1.11
CA ILE A 315 15.27 25.61 1.54
C ILE A 315 15.25 24.46 2.55
N MET A 316 16.41 23.86 2.85
CA MET A 316 16.53 22.71 3.74
C MET A 316 17.57 23.01 4.83
N VAL A 317 17.13 22.92 6.08
CA VAL A 317 18.01 22.85 7.25
C VAL A 317 18.07 21.39 7.68
N SER A 318 19.28 20.90 7.95
CA SER A 318 19.52 19.57 8.49
C SER A 318 20.61 19.66 9.55
N ARG A 319 20.40 18.96 10.66
CA ARG A 319 21.36 18.77 11.75
C ARG A 319 21.30 17.31 12.18
N LYS A 320 22.44 16.76 12.54
CA LYS A 320 22.55 15.49 13.25
C LYS A 320 22.41 15.73 14.76
N LEU A 321 22.19 14.68 15.55
CA LEU A 321 22.12 14.81 17.02
C LEU A 321 23.51 15.12 17.58
N GLU A 322 24.52 14.56 16.94
CA GLU A 322 25.94 14.77 17.19
C GLU A 322 26.35 16.23 16.94
N ASP A 323 25.75 16.91 15.93
CA ASP A 323 25.97 18.34 15.67
C ASP A 323 25.38 19.26 16.76
N MET A 324 24.54 18.73 17.65
CA MET A 324 23.80 19.49 18.66
C MET A 324 24.36 19.30 20.08
N ASP A 325 25.39 18.46 20.25
CA ASP A 325 25.98 18.08 21.54
C ASP A 325 24.96 17.67 22.61
N ILE A 326 23.87 17.01 22.17
CA ILE A 326 22.84 16.50 23.08
C ILE A 326 23.40 15.23 23.74
N PRO A 327 23.50 15.16 25.08
CA PRO A 327 23.99 13.98 25.76
C PRO A 327 23.00 12.82 25.60
N MET A 328 23.33 11.88 24.72
CA MET A 328 22.53 10.68 24.47
C MET A 328 23.02 9.52 25.33
N VAL A 329 22.09 8.78 25.94
CA VAL A 329 22.41 7.50 26.59
C VAL A 329 23.02 6.49 25.61
N LYS A 330 23.82 5.55 26.12
CA LYS A 330 24.35 4.45 25.29
C LYS A 330 23.21 3.60 24.70
N LEU A 331 23.40 3.17 23.45
CA LEU A 331 22.51 2.26 22.73
C LEU A 331 23.28 0.96 22.43
N ASN A 332 23.06 -0.07 23.24
CA ASN A 332 23.70 -1.37 23.07
C ASN A 332 22.82 -2.31 22.22
N THR A 333 23.46 -3.14 21.39
CA THR A 333 22.78 -4.04 20.45
C THR A 333 23.33 -5.45 20.58
N PHE A 334 22.43 -6.43 20.69
CA PHE A 334 22.74 -7.82 20.97
C PHE A 334 22.05 -8.77 19.97
N ARG A 335 22.71 -9.89 19.68
CA ARG A 335 22.10 -11.06 19.02
C ARG A 335 21.79 -12.13 20.05
N GLU A 336 20.59 -12.68 19.95
CA GLU A 336 20.19 -13.92 20.59
C GLU A 336 20.18 -14.98 19.49
N GLU A 337 21.17 -15.88 19.54
CA GLU A 337 21.36 -17.00 18.61
C GLU A 337 20.72 -18.26 19.22
N ILE A 338 19.76 -18.87 18.51
CA ILE A 338 18.98 -20.00 19.04
C ILE A 338 19.03 -21.18 18.09
N LYS A 339 19.33 -22.37 18.61
CA LYS A 339 19.18 -23.63 17.87
C LYS A 339 17.72 -24.05 17.80
N PRO A 340 17.16 -24.30 16.59
CA PRO A 340 15.80 -24.83 16.47
C PRO A 340 15.71 -26.21 17.14
N ASP A 341 14.54 -26.51 17.68
CA ASP A 341 14.21 -27.86 18.12
C ASP A 341 14.25 -28.84 16.91
N GLU A 342 14.69 -30.09 17.09
CA GLU A 342 14.92 -31.03 15.98
C GLU A 342 13.66 -31.32 15.15
N ASP A 343 12.53 -31.55 15.80
CA ASP A 343 11.23 -31.81 15.17
C ASP A 343 10.67 -30.56 14.46
N LEU A 344 10.94 -29.37 15.02
CA LEU A 344 10.66 -28.09 14.38
C LEU A 344 11.51 -27.90 13.11
N MET A 345 12.78 -28.31 13.13
CA MET A 345 13.66 -28.22 11.96
C MET A 345 13.25 -29.21 10.86
N GLN A 346 12.91 -30.45 11.21
CA GLN A 346 12.37 -31.45 10.28
C GLN A 346 11.11 -30.94 9.57
N GLY A 347 10.16 -30.36 10.32
CA GLY A 347 8.95 -29.79 9.72
C GLY A 347 9.21 -28.55 8.87
N TYR A 348 10.20 -27.73 9.25
CA TYR A 348 10.63 -26.57 8.46
C TYR A 348 11.23 -26.99 7.11
N ASP A 349 12.09 -28.02 7.10
CA ASP A 349 12.70 -28.53 5.87
C ASP A 349 11.68 -29.23 4.96
N SER A 350 10.75 -30.01 5.50
CA SER A 350 9.62 -30.57 4.74
C SER A 350 8.80 -29.49 4.03
N ILE A 351 8.37 -28.44 4.75
CA ILE A 351 7.63 -27.31 4.16
C ILE A 351 8.46 -26.60 3.07
N LYS A 352 9.77 -26.45 3.30
CA LYS A 352 10.71 -25.82 2.37
C LYS A 352 10.86 -26.61 1.07
N GLU A 353 10.95 -27.95 1.15
CA GLU A 353 11.00 -28.85 0.00
C GLU A 353 9.71 -28.82 -0.81
N ASP A 354 8.55 -29.07 -0.18
CA ASP A 354 7.23 -29.02 -0.82
C ASP A 354 7.02 -27.72 -1.63
N LEU A 355 7.37 -26.58 -1.01
CA LEU A 355 7.25 -25.28 -1.66
C LEU A 355 8.24 -25.12 -2.81
N LEU A 356 9.50 -25.55 -2.65
CA LEU A 356 10.51 -25.45 -3.70
C LEU A 356 10.12 -26.28 -4.92
N ASP A 357 9.60 -27.49 -4.72
CA ASP A 357 9.20 -28.42 -5.77
C ASP A 357 7.95 -27.94 -6.49
N PHE A 358 6.91 -27.52 -5.76
CA PHE A 358 5.77 -26.80 -6.36
C PHE A 358 6.22 -25.58 -7.18
N GLY A 359 7.25 -24.86 -6.72
CA GLY A 359 7.86 -23.75 -7.44
C GLY A 359 8.66 -24.13 -8.70
N LYS A 360 9.21 -25.35 -8.77
CA LYS A 360 9.90 -25.92 -9.94
C LYS A 360 8.87 -26.41 -10.96
N ASP A 361 7.95 -27.26 -10.53
CA ASP A 361 6.99 -27.99 -11.37
C ASP A 361 6.05 -27.03 -12.08
N PHE A 362 5.41 -26.13 -11.32
CA PHE A 362 4.47 -25.17 -11.86
C PHE A 362 5.15 -23.94 -12.47
N LYS A 363 6.47 -23.77 -12.30
CA LYS A 363 7.28 -22.62 -12.77
C LYS A 363 6.71 -21.26 -12.34
N VAL A 364 6.03 -21.21 -11.19
CA VAL A 364 5.39 -20.01 -10.64
C VAL A 364 6.26 -19.29 -9.60
N ASN A 365 5.96 -18.02 -9.35
CA ASN A 365 6.57 -17.28 -8.26
C ASN A 365 5.81 -17.50 -6.95
N ILE A 366 6.39 -18.31 -6.06
CA ILE A 366 5.85 -18.67 -4.74
C ILE A 366 6.29 -17.72 -3.62
N GLY A 367 7.17 -16.74 -3.89
CA GLY A 367 7.96 -16.04 -2.87
C GLY A 367 7.15 -15.47 -1.69
N GLY A 368 5.92 -14.99 -1.92
CA GLY A 368 5.04 -14.51 -0.84
C GLY A 368 4.57 -15.60 0.12
N ALA A 369 4.06 -16.73 -0.41
CA ALA A 369 3.66 -17.87 0.41
C ALA A 369 4.87 -18.54 1.08
N PHE A 370 5.98 -18.63 0.35
CA PHE A 370 7.24 -19.20 0.79
C PHE A 370 7.84 -18.51 2.01
N LEU A 371 8.04 -17.19 1.92
CA LEU A 371 8.60 -16.40 3.02
C LEU A 371 7.72 -16.48 4.27
N HIS A 372 6.42 -16.20 4.12
CA HIS A 372 5.52 -16.13 5.28
C HIS A 372 5.21 -17.51 5.89
N GLY A 373 5.21 -18.58 5.09
CA GLY A 373 5.14 -19.95 5.59
C GLY A 373 6.32 -20.26 6.50
N LEU A 374 7.53 -20.28 5.92
CA LEU A 374 8.76 -20.70 6.61
C LEU A 374 9.11 -19.85 7.83
N LEU A 375 8.95 -18.52 7.76
CA LEU A 375 9.23 -17.64 8.91
C LEU A 375 8.28 -17.89 10.09
N SER A 376 6.97 -18.00 9.80
CA SER A 376 5.95 -18.14 10.86
C SER A 376 5.90 -19.53 11.46
N TYR A 377 6.29 -20.57 10.72
CA TYR A 377 6.29 -21.94 11.20
C TYR A 377 7.24 -22.15 12.38
N LEU A 378 8.46 -21.60 12.30
CA LEU A 378 9.47 -21.70 13.35
C LEU A 378 9.01 -21.04 14.67
N ASP A 379 8.21 -19.98 14.61
CA ASP A 379 7.74 -19.25 15.78
C ASP A 379 6.40 -19.77 16.33
N ASN A 380 5.62 -20.47 15.50
CA ASN A 380 4.36 -21.12 15.85
C ASN A 380 4.06 -22.20 14.80
N PRO A 381 4.40 -23.49 15.03
CA PRO A 381 4.26 -24.55 14.02
C PRO A 381 2.81 -24.90 13.66
N ASN A 382 1.84 -24.63 14.54
CA ASN A 382 0.44 -25.02 14.39
C ASN A 382 -0.34 -24.09 13.43
N GLN A 383 0.08 -24.08 12.17
CA GLN A 383 -0.41 -23.19 11.11
C GLN A 383 -1.52 -23.83 10.25
N GLU A 384 -2.30 -22.97 9.60
CA GLU A 384 -3.19 -23.41 8.51
C GLU A 384 -2.39 -23.90 7.28
N PRO A 385 -2.95 -24.83 6.48
CA PRO A 385 -2.30 -25.31 5.25
C PRO A 385 -2.01 -24.17 4.26
N ILE A 386 -0.93 -24.33 3.49
CA ILE A 386 -0.43 -23.28 2.59
C ILE A 386 -1.01 -23.49 1.19
N TYR A 387 -1.81 -22.52 0.72
CA TYR A 387 -2.48 -22.57 -0.59
C TYR A 387 -1.91 -21.55 -1.59
N PHE A 388 -1.71 -21.98 -2.84
CA PHE A 388 -1.50 -21.09 -3.98
C PHE A 388 -2.84 -20.57 -4.51
N LYS A 389 -3.12 -19.27 -4.30
CA LYS A 389 -4.43 -18.66 -4.63
C LYS A 389 -4.64 -18.37 -6.12
N ASP A 390 -3.58 -18.22 -6.90
CA ASP A 390 -3.64 -17.77 -8.29
C ASP A 390 -3.74 -18.94 -9.27
N ILE A 391 -4.87 -19.66 -9.22
CA ILE A 391 -5.13 -20.88 -10.00
C ILE A 391 -4.97 -20.66 -11.52
N ASP A 392 -5.27 -19.46 -12.03
CA ASP A 392 -5.13 -19.15 -13.45
C ASP A 392 -3.68 -19.22 -13.95
N LYS A 393 -2.67 -19.03 -13.09
CA LYS A 393 -1.25 -19.27 -13.42
C LYS A 393 -0.89 -20.76 -13.53
N LEU A 394 -1.62 -21.64 -12.84
CA LEU A 394 -1.37 -23.08 -12.85
C LEU A 394 -2.01 -23.79 -14.06
N ARG A 395 -2.95 -23.13 -14.77
CA ARG A 395 -3.76 -23.67 -15.87
C ARG A 395 -3.00 -24.45 -16.95
N LYS A 396 -1.73 -24.11 -17.21
CA LYS A 396 -0.91 -24.81 -18.23
C LYS A 396 -0.35 -26.16 -17.79
N ASN A 397 -0.28 -26.40 -16.48
CA ASN A 397 0.37 -27.56 -15.88
C ASN A 397 -0.61 -28.43 -15.06
N LEU A 398 -1.86 -27.97 -14.87
CA LEU A 398 -2.95 -28.74 -14.27
C LEU A 398 -3.79 -29.45 -15.33
N LEU A 399 -4.38 -30.58 -14.95
CA LEU A 399 -5.41 -31.24 -15.74
C LEU A 399 -6.65 -30.34 -15.87
N PRO A 400 -7.33 -30.25 -17.03
CA PRO A 400 -8.47 -29.34 -17.22
C PRO A 400 -9.59 -29.51 -16.18
N LYS A 401 -9.92 -30.77 -15.83
CA LYS A 401 -10.91 -31.11 -14.80
C LYS A 401 -10.53 -30.61 -13.40
N GLU A 402 -9.24 -30.64 -13.08
CA GLU A 402 -8.70 -30.20 -11.79
C GLU A 402 -8.69 -28.68 -11.69
N TYR A 403 -8.29 -27.99 -12.75
CA TYR A 403 -8.40 -26.53 -12.87
C TYR A 403 -9.85 -26.05 -12.70
N GLU A 404 -10.82 -26.69 -13.36
CA GLU A 404 -12.24 -26.36 -13.24
C GLU A 404 -12.77 -26.61 -11.82
N ARG A 405 -12.37 -27.71 -11.18
CA ARG A 405 -12.70 -28.03 -9.79
C ARG A 405 -12.14 -26.99 -8.82
N LEU A 406 -10.85 -26.65 -8.91
CA LEU A 406 -10.24 -25.66 -8.02
C LEU A 406 -10.83 -24.26 -8.21
N LYS A 407 -11.25 -23.93 -9.43
CA LYS A 407 -11.92 -22.67 -9.76
C LYS A 407 -13.35 -22.59 -9.24
N SER A 408 -14.08 -23.71 -9.16
CA SER A 408 -15.42 -23.76 -8.56
C SER A 408 -15.40 -23.84 -7.03
N GLU A 409 -14.42 -24.52 -6.44
CA GLU A 409 -14.22 -24.56 -4.97
C GLU A 409 -13.67 -23.25 -4.40
N GLY A 410 -12.90 -22.48 -5.18
CA GLY A 410 -12.37 -21.17 -4.78
C GLY A 410 -11.27 -21.18 -3.70
N LYS A 411 -10.84 -22.36 -3.25
CA LYS A 411 -9.89 -22.52 -2.11
C LYS A 411 -8.42 -22.34 -2.47
N GLY A 412 -8.06 -22.39 -3.76
CA GLY A 412 -6.65 -22.40 -4.20
C GLY A 412 -6.04 -23.81 -4.19
N TYR A 413 -4.83 -23.96 -4.73
CA TYR A 413 -4.13 -25.24 -4.82
C TYR A 413 -3.37 -25.48 -3.52
N LEU A 414 -3.59 -26.61 -2.86
CA LEU A 414 -2.87 -26.97 -1.63
C LEU A 414 -1.40 -27.29 -1.97
N ILE A 415 -0.46 -26.53 -1.43
CA ILE A 415 0.97 -26.81 -1.60
C ILE A 415 1.45 -27.79 -0.52
N THR A 416 1.19 -27.48 0.74
CA THR A 416 1.66 -28.26 1.89
C THR A 416 0.78 -28.04 3.12
N THR A 417 0.77 -29.02 4.02
CA THR A 417 0.12 -28.94 5.34
C THR A 417 1.22 -28.96 6.41
N PRO A 418 1.50 -27.84 7.08
CA PRO A 418 2.53 -27.76 8.11
C PRO A 418 2.38 -28.85 9.19
N PRO A 419 3.46 -29.57 9.56
CA PRO A 419 3.42 -30.54 10.66
C PRO A 419 3.00 -29.87 11.98
N ARG A 420 2.11 -30.53 12.73
CA ARG A 420 1.65 -30.01 14.01
C ARG A 420 2.53 -30.53 15.14
N ILE A 421 2.84 -29.65 16.08
CA ILE A 421 3.64 -29.95 17.27
C ILE A 421 2.79 -29.60 18.49
N ASP A 422 2.78 -30.44 19.52
CA ASP A 422 2.08 -30.09 20.75
C ASP A 422 2.85 -28.98 21.50
N LEU A 423 2.16 -27.85 21.71
CA LEU A 423 2.65 -26.67 22.42
C LEU A 423 1.87 -26.42 23.72
N SER A 424 1.05 -27.38 24.16
CA SER A 424 0.21 -27.26 25.36
C SER A 424 1.05 -27.06 26.62
N THR A 425 2.11 -27.86 26.76
CA THR A 425 3.08 -27.85 27.88
C THR A 425 4.49 -27.48 27.44
N ARG A 426 4.80 -27.56 26.14
CA ARG A 426 6.14 -27.31 25.59
C ARG A 426 6.38 -25.82 25.31
N LEU A 427 7.56 -25.36 25.69
CA LEU A 427 8.16 -24.09 25.23
C LEU A 427 9.19 -24.38 24.12
N LEU A 428 9.14 -23.61 23.04
CA LEU A 428 10.13 -23.63 21.97
C LEU A 428 11.45 -22.99 22.44
N ASN A 429 12.59 -23.35 21.86
CA ASN A 429 13.89 -22.81 22.30
C ASN A 429 13.97 -21.26 22.23
N LYS A 430 13.33 -20.63 21.25
CA LYS A 430 13.27 -19.16 21.13
C LYS A 430 12.36 -18.51 22.17
N GLU A 431 11.32 -19.21 22.62
CA GLU A 431 10.46 -18.79 23.74
C GLU A 431 11.21 -18.87 25.06
N LYS A 432 12.01 -19.93 25.29
CA LYS A 432 12.90 -20.04 26.45
C LYS A 432 13.91 -18.89 26.49
N MET A 433 14.52 -18.55 25.35
CA MET A 433 15.45 -17.43 25.25
C MET A 433 14.77 -16.09 25.54
N LEU A 434 13.58 -15.85 24.99
CA LEU A 434 12.78 -14.67 25.30
C LEU A 434 12.49 -14.54 26.81
N LEU A 435 12.10 -15.62 27.47
CA LEU A 435 11.87 -15.63 28.93
C LEU A 435 13.17 -15.35 29.71
N LYS A 436 14.32 -15.90 29.30
CA LYS A 436 15.63 -15.59 29.90
C LYS A 436 15.97 -14.09 29.78
N THR A 437 15.74 -13.48 28.61
CA THR A 437 15.95 -12.04 28.42
C THR A 437 14.97 -11.20 29.25
N ILE A 438 13.71 -11.63 29.38
CA ILE A 438 12.69 -10.97 30.22
C ILE A 438 13.07 -11.03 31.70
N GLU A 439 13.54 -12.18 32.20
CA GLU A 439 13.96 -12.32 33.59
C GLU A 439 15.14 -11.38 33.92
N ARG A 440 16.15 -11.30 33.05
CA ARG A 440 17.25 -10.32 33.22
C ARG A 440 16.74 -8.88 33.22
N GLU A 441 16.04 -8.47 32.17
CA GLU A 441 15.71 -7.06 31.96
C GLU A 441 14.61 -6.60 32.94
N VAL A 442 13.52 -7.35 33.08
CA VAL A 442 12.35 -6.93 33.89
C VAL A 442 12.55 -7.23 35.38
N LYS A 443 12.99 -8.45 35.73
CA LYS A 443 13.00 -8.92 37.12
C LYS A 443 14.28 -8.54 37.86
N GLN A 444 15.45 -8.67 37.21
CA GLN A 444 16.74 -8.34 37.84
C GLN A 444 17.04 -6.82 37.75
N GLU A 445 16.84 -6.20 36.57
CA GLU A 445 17.22 -4.78 36.36
C GLU A 445 16.06 -3.77 36.43
N GLY A 446 14.80 -4.20 36.57
CA GLY A 446 13.64 -3.30 36.65
C GLY A 446 13.43 -2.46 35.36
N ARG A 447 13.73 -3.05 34.20
CA ARG A 447 13.65 -2.43 32.87
C ARG A 447 12.45 -2.97 32.11
N LYS A 448 11.57 -2.07 31.65
CA LYS A 448 10.39 -2.43 30.85
C LYS A 448 10.76 -2.70 29.39
N MET A 449 10.06 -3.64 28.75
CA MET A 449 10.39 -4.15 27.42
C MET A 449 9.33 -3.91 26.35
N LEU A 450 9.77 -3.50 25.16
CA LEU A 450 8.96 -3.42 23.94
C LEU A 450 9.33 -4.58 23.00
N ILE A 451 8.43 -5.54 22.84
CA ILE A 451 8.62 -6.70 21.97
C ILE A 451 8.01 -6.41 20.60
N TYR A 452 8.82 -6.52 19.55
CA TYR A 452 8.37 -6.45 18.16
C TYR A 452 8.08 -7.83 17.59
N ASP A 453 6.82 -8.07 17.23
CA ASP A 453 6.39 -9.22 16.43
C ASP A 453 5.63 -8.77 15.17
N ARG A 454 5.93 -9.45 14.05
CA ARG A 454 5.28 -9.19 12.76
C ARG A 454 3.93 -9.89 12.64
N TYR A 455 3.74 -11.02 13.32
CA TYR A 455 2.71 -12.02 13.03
C TYR A 455 1.49 -11.97 13.97
N SER A 456 1.02 -10.74 14.27
CA SER A 456 -0.16 -10.43 15.10
C SER A 456 -1.53 -10.66 14.41
N GLY A 457 -1.60 -11.60 13.48
CA GLY A 457 -2.77 -11.88 12.64
C GLY A 457 -3.17 -13.36 12.67
N SER A 458 -3.62 -13.92 11.55
CA SER A 458 -3.98 -15.36 11.46
C SER A 458 -2.83 -16.34 11.77
N LYS A 459 -1.58 -15.84 11.82
CA LYS A 459 -0.39 -16.58 12.24
C LYS A 459 -0.24 -16.71 13.77
N ALA A 460 -0.96 -15.88 14.54
CA ALA A 460 -1.11 -15.92 15.99
C ALA A 460 0.19 -15.97 16.83
N VAL A 461 1.34 -15.56 16.28
CA VAL A 461 2.63 -15.58 17.01
C VAL A 461 2.59 -14.62 18.19
N SER A 462 2.10 -13.39 17.99
CA SER A 462 1.90 -12.42 19.07
C SER A 462 1.01 -12.95 20.20
N ASP A 463 -0.04 -13.69 19.88
CA ASP A 463 -0.95 -14.27 20.87
C ASP A 463 -0.31 -15.45 21.61
N ARG A 464 0.53 -16.26 20.94
CA ARG A 464 1.34 -17.33 21.57
C ARG A 464 2.37 -16.76 22.54
N ILE A 465 3.17 -15.77 22.13
CA ILE A 465 4.18 -15.18 23.03
C ILE A 465 3.52 -14.39 24.17
N GLU A 466 2.38 -13.74 23.95
CA GLU A 466 1.62 -13.11 25.05
C GLU A 466 1.17 -14.15 26.08
N LYS A 467 0.72 -15.34 25.65
CA LYS A 467 0.38 -16.44 26.56
C LYS A 467 1.61 -16.90 27.35
N VAL A 468 2.71 -17.23 26.67
CA VAL A 468 3.96 -17.72 27.30
C VAL A 468 4.47 -16.76 28.38
N ILE A 469 4.43 -15.45 28.10
CA ILE A 469 4.90 -14.42 29.04
C ILE A 469 3.95 -14.27 30.26
N LYS A 470 2.64 -14.43 30.05
CA LYS A 470 1.65 -14.44 31.17
C LYS A 470 1.75 -15.70 32.02
N ASP A 471 1.94 -16.85 31.39
CA ASP A 471 2.11 -18.14 32.08
C ASP A 471 3.40 -18.13 32.94
N ALA A 472 4.41 -17.35 32.54
CA ALA A 472 5.62 -17.06 33.33
C ALA A 472 5.45 -15.93 34.39
N GLY A 473 4.25 -15.37 34.56
CA GLY A 473 3.90 -14.42 35.63
C GLY A 473 4.10 -12.93 35.33
N TYR A 474 4.51 -12.55 34.11
CA TYR A 474 4.80 -11.14 33.78
C TYR A 474 3.58 -10.38 33.23
N LYS A 475 3.48 -9.07 33.53
CA LYS A 475 2.40 -8.21 33.03
C LYS A 475 2.68 -7.75 31.60
N VAL A 476 2.10 -8.47 30.64
CA VAL A 476 2.22 -8.20 29.19
C VAL A 476 0.87 -7.83 28.55
N ILE A 477 0.93 -6.97 27.53
CA ILE A 477 -0.24 -6.59 26.71
C ILE A 477 0.14 -6.33 25.24
N GLN A 478 -0.76 -6.66 24.32
CA GLN A 478 -0.61 -6.35 22.88
C GLN A 478 -1.18 -4.98 22.48
N LEU A 479 -0.37 -4.14 21.83
CA LEU A 479 -0.81 -2.95 21.11
C LEU A 479 -1.27 -3.32 19.70
N LYS A 480 -2.59 -3.52 19.53
CA LYS A 480 -3.21 -3.96 18.26
C LYS A 480 -3.59 -2.77 17.35
N SER A 481 -3.56 -2.99 16.03
CA SER A 481 -3.78 -1.97 14.99
C SER A 481 -5.15 -1.26 15.04
N LYS A 482 -6.13 -1.88 15.70
CA LYS A 482 -7.47 -1.32 15.98
C LYS A 482 -7.42 -0.04 16.82
N ILE A 483 -6.36 0.18 17.60
CA ILE A 483 -6.13 1.42 18.34
C ILE A 483 -5.71 2.52 17.34
N PRO A 484 -6.47 3.63 17.19
CA PRO A 484 -6.15 4.70 16.25
C PRO A 484 -4.78 5.32 16.54
N THR A 485 -4.01 5.67 15.50
CA THR A 485 -2.62 6.15 15.63
C THR A 485 -2.47 7.28 16.64
N VAL A 486 -3.35 8.28 16.59
CA VAL A 486 -3.35 9.47 17.48
C VAL A 486 -3.50 9.10 18.98
N LYS A 487 -4.09 7.94 19.30
CA LYS A 487 -4.30 7.49 20.68
C LYS A 487 -3.26 6.46 21.17
N ARG A 488 -2.26 6.11 20.36
CA ARG A 488 -1.30 5.04 20.72
C ARG A 488 -0.35 5.47 21.83
N GLU A 489 0.09 6.72 21.85
CA GLU A 489 0.98 7.27 22.88
C GLU A 489 0.28 7.34 24.24
N GLU A 490 -0.89 8.00 24.30
CA GLU A 490 -1.78 8.04 25.47
C GLU A 490 -2.09 6.62 25.99
N TRP A 491 -2.32 5.66 25.10
CA TRP A 491 -2.58 4.27 25.48
C TRP A 491 -1.33 3.58 26.07
N ILE A 492 -0.15 3.78 25.47
CA ILE A 492 1.12 3.24 25.98
C ILE A 492 1.40 3.81 27.37
N GLU A 493 1.31 5.12 27.55
CA GLU A 493 1.53 5.80 28.83
C GLU A 493 0.54 5.30 29.90
N LYS A 494 -0.74 5.17 29.55
CA LYS A 494 -1.73 4.58 30.46
C LYS A 494 -1.38 3.14 30.85
N LYS A 495 -0.89 2.31 29.92
CA LYS A 495 -0.46 0.93 30.26
C LYS A 495 0.84 0.90 31.06
N HIS A 496 1.73 1.87 30.86
CA HIS A 496 2.89 2.04 31.73
C HIS A 496 2.46 2.34 33.18
N GLN A 497 1.51 3.24 33.38
CA GLN A 497 0.96 3.64 34.69
C GLN A 497 0.12 2.52 35.36
N GLU A 498 -0.64 1.74 34.59
CA GLU A 498 -1.30 0.50 35.07
C GLU A 498 -0.29 -0.60 35.49
N GLY A 499 1.01 -0.36 35.29
CA GLY A 499 2.08 -1.26 35.70
C GLY A 499 2.30 -2.43 34.75
N TYR A 500 2.07 -2.27 33.44
CA TYR A 500 2.49 -3.27 32.45
C TYR A 500 3.99 -3.14 32.17
N ASP A 501 4.71 -4.24 32.35
CA ASP A 501 6.15 -4.33 32.18
C ASP A 501 6.55 -4.54 30.71
N ILE A 502 5.67 -5.16 29.94
CA ILE A 502 5.94 -5.60 28.57
C ILE A 502 4.81 -5.19 27.63
N ILE A 503 5.16 -4.55 26.51
CA ILE A 503 4.23 -4.31 25.40
C ILE A 503 4.69 -5.11 24.17
N ILE A 504 3.79 -5.89 23.59
CA ILE A 504 4.00 -6.54 22.29
C ILE A 504 3.34 -5.68 21.20
N THR A 505 4.04 -5.39 20.12
CA THR A 505 3.46 -4.68 18.97
C THR A 505 4.10 -5.06 17.64
N ASN A 506 3.44 -4.73 16.54
CA ASN A 506 4.05 -4.80 15.22
C ASN A 506 4.78 -3.47 14.94
N PRO A 507 6.05 -3.48 14.48
CA PRO A 507 6.82 -2.24 14.28
C PRO A 507 6.16 -1.26 13.28
N LYS A 508 5.27 -1.74 12.39
CA LYS A 508 4.45 -0.87 11.51
C LYS A 508 3.39 -0.07 12.25
N ILE A 509 2.91 -0.54 13.40
CA ILE A 509 1.91 0.13 14.22
C ILE A 509 2.52 1.36 14.92
N VAL A 510 3.82 1.32 15.22
CA VAL A 510 4.58 2.41 15.83
C VAL A 510 5.53 3.12 14.84
N GLN A 511 5.24 3.04 13.54
CA GLN A 511 6.16 3.56 12.52
C GLN A 511 6.29 5.09 12.52
N THR A 512 5.25 5.84 12.88
CA THR A 512 5.16 7.31 12.72
C THR A 512 5.01 8.03 14.05
N GLY A 513 5.85 9.03 14.33
CA GLY A 513 5.59 10.09 15.32
C GLY A 513 5.31 9.70 16.79
N LEU A 514 5.60 8.48 17.22
CA LEU A 514 5.31 7.99 18.58
C LEU A 514 6.59 7.81 19.40
N ASP A 515 6.64 8.31 20.61
CA ASP A 515 7.78 8.10 21.51
C ASP A 515 7.42 7.08 22.60
N ILE A 516 8.36 6.16 22.87
CA ILE A 516 8.17 4.99 23.75
C ILE A 516 9.35 4.88 24.71
N VAL A 517 9.70 6.03 25.31
CA VAL A 517 10.86 6.22 26.20
C VAL A 517 10.76 5.33 27.45
N GLN A 518 9.54 5.04 27.89
CA GLN A 518 9.23 4.27 29.09
C GLN A 518 9.59 2.77 28.99
N TYR A 519 9.92 2.28 27.79
CA TYR A 519 10.28 0.89 27.51
C TYR A 519 11.70 0.85 26.88
N PRO A 520 12.76 1.09 27.67
CA PRO A 520 14.14 1.29 27.18
C PRO A 520 14.78 0.04 26.55
N THR A 521 14.18 -1.13 26.72
CA THR A 521 14.65 -2.38 26.13
C THR A 521 13.72 -2.81 24.99
N ILE A 522 14.29 -3.03 23.81
CA ILE A 522 13.59 -3.45 22.60
C ILE A 522 14.00 -4.88 22.26
N TYR A 523 13.02 -5.76 22.01
CA TYR A 523 13.26 -7.15 21.61
C TYR A 523 12.58 -7.45 20.27
N PHE A 524 13.36 -7.62 19.21
CA PHE A 524 12.86 -8.09 17.92
C PHE A 524 12.74 -9.62 17.93
N TYR A 525 11.54 -10.10 18.29
CA TYR A 525 11.17 -11.50 18.14
C TYR A 525 10.95 -11.84 16.65
N ASN A 526 10.45 -10.88 15.88
CA ASN A 526 10.31 -10.98 14.43
C ASN A 526 10.64 -9.66 13.73
N TYR A 527 11.20 -9.77 12.52
CA TYR A 527 11.67 -8.64 11.72
C TYR A 527 10.66 -8.25 10.63
N ASP A 528 10.61 -6.96 10.26
CA ASP A 528 10.08 -6.59 8.94
C ASP A 528 11.21 -6.60 7.89
N PHE A 529 10.85 -6.53 6.61
CA PHE A 529 11.81 -6.56 5.50
C PHE A 529 12.14 -5.17 4.94
N ASP A 530 11.50 -4.13 5.46
CA ASP A 530 11.88 -2.76 5.22
C ASP A 530 12.83 -2.26 6.32
N VAL A 531 14.08 -2.01 5.94
CA VAL A 531 15.13 -1.48 6.83
C VAL A 531 14.70 -0.13 7.44
N LYS A 532 13.88 0.67 6.75
CA LYS A 532 13.35 1.93 7.30
C LYS A 532 12.48 1.70 8.52
N ILE A 533 11.62 0.69 8.47
CA ILE A 533 10.75 0.33 9.60
C ILE A 533 11.58 -0.12 10.79
N ILE A 534 12.62 -0.95 10.57
CA ILE A 534 13.50 -1.41 11.65
C ILE A 534 14.27 -0.22 12.25
N ARG A 535 14.96 0.59 11.43
CA ARG A 535 15.70 1.78 11.91
C ARG A 535 14.83 2.80 12.65
N GLN A 536 13.54 2.93 12.27
CA GLN A 536 12.57 3.75 13.01
C GLN A 536 12.17 3.10 14.34
N ALA A 537 11.93 1.78 14.34
CA ALA A 537 11.53 1.00 15.52
C ALA A 537 12.63 0.96 16.60
N GLU A 538 13.89 0.77 16.22
CA GLU A 538 15.08 0.84 17.10
C GLU A 538 15.15 2.16 17.89
N LYS A 539 14.80 3.28 17.24
CA LYS A 539 14.87 4.63 17.80
C LYS A 539 13.62 5.04 18.59
N ARG A 540 12.67 4.15 18.86
CA ARG A 540 11.43 4.51 19.59
C ARG A 540 11.64 4.75 21.09
N ALA A 541 12.60 4.05 21.69
CA ALA A 541 12.98 4.25 23.09
C ALA A 541 14.21 5.18 23.25
N TRP A 542 15.04 5.29 22.20
CA TRP A 542 16.27 6.10 22.22
C TRP A 542 15.98 7.54 21.77
N ARG A 543 15.86 8.44 22.76
CA ARG A 543 15.47 9.85 22.61
C ARG A 543 16.30 10.75 23.54
N PRO A 544 16.40 12.07 23.27
CA PRO A 544 17.10 13.03 24.14
C PRO A 544 16.62 13.05 25.61
N ASN A 545 15.36 12.72 25.86
CA ASN A 545 14.78 12.66 27.22
C ASN A 545 14.87 11.25 27.86
N GLN A 546 15.61 10.32 27.26
CA GLN A 546 15.85 9.00 27.84
C GLN A 546 16.94 9.09 28.92
N ASN A 547 16.68 8.50 30.09
CA ASN A 547 17.59 8.48 31.24
C ASN A 547 18.18 7.09 31.55
N LYS A 548 17.67 6.02 30.93
CA LYS A 548 18.22 4.66 31.03
C LYS A 548 18.94 4.27 29.74
N GLU A 549 20.05 3.54 29.84
CA GLU A 549 20.69 2.88 28.69
C GLU A 549 19.64 2.15 27.84
N CYS A 550 19.67 2.31 26.52
CA CYS A 550 18.81 1.57 25.61
C CYS A 550 19.47 0.28 25.15
N ARG A 551 18.70 -0.82 25.12
CA ARG A 551 19.18 -2.14 24.66
C ARG A 551 18.29 -2.70 23.58
N ILE A 552 18.88 -3.23 22.51
CA ILE A 552 18.17 -3.87 21.40
C ILE A 552 18.63 -5.33 21.31
N TYR A 553 17.67 -6.26 21.29
CA TYR A 553 17.91 -7.69 21.07
C TYR A 553 17.31 -8.13 19.72
N TYR A 554 18.08 -8.82 18.88
CA TYR A 554 17.57 -9.50 17.68
C TYR A 554 17.61 -11.01 17.89
N SER A 555 16.46 -11.67 17.73
CA SER A 555 16.29 -13.10 18.04
C SER A 555 15.96 -13.93 16.80
N TYR A 556 16.82 -14.90 16.45
CA TYR A 556 16.66 -15.75 15.27
C TYR A 556 17.07 -17.20 15.52
N TYR A 557 16.45 -18.11 14.78
CA TYR A 557 16.93 -19.48 14.68
C TYR A 557 18.11 -19.62 13.71
N GLU A 558 19.20 -20.23 14.18
CA GLU A 558 20.39 -20.63 13.39
C GLU A 558 20.02 -21.56 12.24
N ASP A 559 20.78 -21.51 11.13
CA ASP A 559 20.60 -22.30 9.89
C ASP A 559 19.27 -22.09 9.13
N THR A 560 18.40 -21.23 9.64
CA THR A 560 17.08 -20.96 9.04
C THR A 560 17.02 -19.71 8.15
N ILE A 561 15.84 -19.48 7.57
CA ILE A 561 15.49 -18.23 6.89
C ILE A 561 15.49 -17.00 7.83
N GLN A 562 15.38 -17.18 9.15
CA GLN A 562 15.41 -16.07 10.11
C GLN A 562 16.83 -15.46 10.20
N GLU A 563 17.87 -16.30 10.32
CA GLU A 563 19.28 -15.88 10.29
C GLU A 563 19.62 -15.13 8.98
N LYS A 564 19.29 -15.75 7.84
CA LYS A 564 19.51 -15.14 6.51
C LYS A 564 18.77 -13.82 6.34
N ALA A 565 17.63 -13.64 7.03
CA ALA A 565 16.89 -12.39 7.02
C ALA A 565 17.62 -11.30 7.81
N ILE A 566 18.11 -11.59 9.02
CA ILE A 566 18.83 -10.59 9.82
C ILE A 566 20.18 -10.23 9.21
N GLN A 567 20.91 -11.17 8.59
CA GLN A 567 22.14 -10.88 7.83
C GLN A 567 21.88 -9.91 6.65
N LEU A 568 20.80 -10.13 5.88
CA LEU A 568 20.42 -9.23 4.78
C LEU A 568 19.89 -7.87 5.24
N ILE A 569 19.23 -7.81 6.40
CA ILE A 569 18.85 -6.57 7.07
C ILE A 569 20.12 -5.82 7.51
N ALA A 570 21.07 -6.52 8.14
CA ALA A 570 22.33 -5.96 8.63
C ALA A 570 23.14 -5.34 7.50
N LYS A 571 23.40 -6.09 6.41
CA LYS A 571 24.11 -5.60 5.22
C LYS A 571 23.48 -4.33 4.62
N LYS A 572 22.14 -4.26 4.58
CA LYS A 572 21.44 -3.07 4.06
C LYS A 572 21.35 -1.91 5.05
N LYS A 573 21.32 -2.19 6.35
CA LYS A 573 21.42 -1.18 7.42
C LYS A 573 22.81 -0.54 7.40
N SER A 574 23.86 -1.35 7.28
CA SER A 574 25.26 -0.93 7.07
C SER A 574 25.38 0.00 5.86
N ALA A 575 24.98 -0.46 4.66
CA ALA A 575 25.00 0.36 3.45
C ALA A 575 24.15 1.65 3.55
N SER A 576 23.07 1.65 4.35
CA SER A 576 22.26 2.85 4.60
C SER A 576 22.90 3.84 5.56
N LEU A 577 23.73 3.39 6.51
CA LEU A 577 24.47 4.23 7.47
C LEU A 577 25.70 4.87 6.82
N ALA A 578 26.40 4.13 5.95
CA ALA A 578 27.51 4.66 5.15
C ALA A 578 27.07 5.86 4.26
N LEU A 579 25.87 5.79 3.67
CA LEU A 579 25.28 6.91 2.91
C LEU A 579 24.94 8.14 3.77
N GLU A 580 24.83 8.00 5.09
CA GLU A 580 24.59 9.09 6.05
C GLU A 580 25.90 9.62 6.68
N GLY A 581 27.05 9.11 6.23
CA GLY A 581 28.38 9.54 6.65
C GLY A 581 28.92 8.85 7.91
N VAL A 582 28.41 7.67 8.25
CA VAL A 582 29.02 6.78 9.26
C VAL A 582 29.86 5.75 8.53
N PHE A 583 31.18 5.92 8.54
CA PHE A 583 32.12 5.11 7.76
C PHE A 583 32.95 4.19 8.65
N ASN A 584 32.87 2.88 8.42
CA ASN A 584 33.91 1.91 8.78
C ASN A 584 34.49 1.31 7.48
N GLU A 585 35.74 0.84 7.50
CA GLU A 585 36.43 0.31 6.31
C GLU A 585 35.69 -0.88 5.67
N ASP A 586 35.20 -1.82 6.48
CA ASP A 586 34.41 -2.96 6.02
C ASP A 586 33.09 -2.55 5.33
N MET A 587 32.47 -1.45 5.75
CA MET A 587 31.20 -0.99 5.18
C MET A 587 31.35 -0.57 3.70
N LEU A 588 32.51 -0.02 3.33
CA LEU A 588 32.79 0.45 1.97
C LEU A 588 32.87 -0.71 0.98
N SER A 589 33.41 -1.86 1.39
CA SER A 589 33.45 -3.08 0.57
C SER A 589 32.04 -3.57 0.20
N SER A 590 31.12 -3.53 1.18
CA SER A 590 29.73 -3.99 1.02
C SER A 590 28.95 -3.14 0.00
N MET A 591 29.26 -1.83 -0.11
CA MET A 591 28.57 -0.88 -0.98
C MET A 591 28.72 -1.18 -2.47
N GLY A 592 29.81 -1.84 -2.89
CA GLY A 592 30.00 -2.28 -4.28
C GLY A 592 28.89 -3.23 -4.76
N SER A 593 28.28 -3.98 -3.83
CA SER A 593 27.20 -4.94 -4.07
C SER A 593 25.79 -4.33 -3.95
N SER A 594 25.61 -3.07 -4.38
CA SER A 594 24.35 -2.29 -4.30
C SER A 594 23.20 -2.82 -5.18
N GLU A 595 22.76 -4.06 -4.93
CA GLU A 595 21.56 -4.61 -5.53
C GLU A 595 20.30 -3.87 -5.05
N SER A 596 19.64 -3.20 -5.99
CA SER A 596 18.33 -2.56 -5.81
C SER A 596 17.16 -3.56 -5.73
N THR A 597 17.38 -4.69 -5.06
CA THR A 597 16.50 -5.86 -4.90
C THR A 597 15.92 -5.87 -3.47
N SER A 598 14.66 -6.26 -3.28
CA SER A 598 14.05 -6.36 -1.95
C SER A 598 14.65 -7.52 -1.14
N ILE A 599 14.72 -7.40 0.20
CA ILE A 599 15.24 -8.46 1.09
C ILE A 599 14.48 -9.77 0.85
N SER A 600 13.15 -9.68 0.77
CA SER A 600 12.25 -10.78 0.44
C SER A 600 12.62 -11.53 -0.85
N LYS A 601 13.07 -10.82 -1.90
CA LYS A 601 13.53 -11.47 -3.13
C LYS A 601 14.92 -12.08 -2.96
N GLN A 602 15.86 -11.42 -2.29
CA GLN A 602 17.19 -11.97 -2.03
C GLN A 602 17.13 -13.24 -1.16
N LEU A 603 16.26 -13.29 -0.15
CA LEU A 603 15.97 -14.50 0.63
C LEU A 603 15.48 -15.65 -0.25
N TYR A 604 14.53 -15.37 -1.15
CA TYR A 604 13.98 -16.35 -2.07
C TYR A 604 15.01 -16.85 -3.10
N ASP A 605 15.86 -15.97 -3.63
CA ASP A 605 16.93 -16.34 -4.56
C ASP A 605 18.08 -17.10 -3.85
N ALA A 606 18.43 -16.74 -2.60
CA ALA A 606 19.39 -17.46 -1.77
C ALA A 606 18.90 -18.88 -1.43
N LEU A 607 17.62 -19.04 -1.08
CA LEU A 607 17.03 -20.36 -0.82
C LEU A 607 16.82 -21.21 -2.08
N LYS A 608 16.92 -20.61 -3.28
CA LYS A 608 17.05 -21.33 -4.56
C LYS A 608 18.51 -21.68 -4.93
N GLY A 609 19.46 -21.47 -4.02
CA GLY A 609 20.88 -21.69 -4.27
C GLY A 609 21.52 -20.71 -5.27
N LYS A 610 20.82 -19.63 -5.65
CA LYS A 610 21.32 -18.65 -6.65
C LYS A 610 22.21 -17.57 -6.05
N ILE A 611 22.18 -17.42 -4.73
CA ILE A 611 22.98 -16.45 -3.98
C ILE A 611 23.60 -17.21 -2.81
N SER A 612 24.92 -17.22 -2.74
CA SER A 612 25.67 -17.65 -1.56
C SER A 612 25.89 -16.44 -0.67
N LEU A 613 25.34 -16.45 0.53
CA LEU A 613 25.72 -15.54 1.61
C LEU A 613 26.89 -16.22 2.34
N LYS A 614 28.09 -15.65 2.25
CA LYS A 614 29.34 -16.26 2.72
C LYS A 614 30.08 -15.43 3.77
N GLU A 615 29.47 -14.35 4.23
CA GLU A 615 30.07 -13.36 5.12
C GLU A 615 29.16 -13.10 6.32
N ASP A 616 29.77 -13.06 7.50
CA ASP A 616 29.12 -12.98 8.81
C ASP A 616 28.78 -11.51 9.15
N HIS A 617 27.96 -10.88 8.29
CA HIS A 617 27.61 -9.45 8.27
C HIS A 617 26.98 -8.89 9.57
N LEU A 618 26.74 -9.74 10.58
CA LEU A 618 26.26 -9.32 11.89
C LEU A 618 27.37 -8.69 12.73
N LYS A 619 28.62 -9.14 12.55
CA LYS A 619 29.81 -8.58 13.23
C LYS A 619 30.08 -7.13 12.82
N GLU A 620 29.86 -6.80 11.54
CA GLU A 620 30.03 -5.44 10.97
C GLU A 620 29.17 -4.35 11.65
N LEU A 621 28.10 -4.73 12.35
CA LEU A 621 27.17 -3.81 13.01
C LEU A 621 27.39 -3.68 14.52
N ASN A 622 28.51 -4.16 15.07
CA ASN A 622 28.76 -4.21 16.51
C ASN A 622 27.64 -4.92 17.30
N ILE A 623 26.99 -5.92 16.69
CA ILE A 623 25.96 -6.73 17.33
C ILE A 623 26.66 -7.78 18.21
N LYS A 624 26.79 -7.47 19.49
CA LYS A 624 27.45 -8.32 20.49
C LYS A 624 26.66 -9.60 20.73
N SER A 625 27.31 -10.69 21.09
CA SER A 625 26.59 -11.83 21.66
C SER A 625 25.91 -11.40 22.97
N SER A 626 24.67 -11.82 23.21
CA SER A 626 24.02 -11.60 24.51
C SER A 626 24.79 -12.22 25.68
N ASN A 627 25.59 -13.26 25.43
CA ASN A 627 26.50 -13.87 26.39
C ASN A 627 27.66 -12.94 26.80
N GLU A 628 28.07 -11.97 25.97
CA GLU A 628 29.06 -10.96 26.37
C GLU A 628 28.50 -10.02 27.44
N LEU A 629 27.18 -9.76 27.46
CA LEU A 629 26.56 -9.01 28.55
C LEU A 629 26.60 -9.82 29.85
N ILE A 630 26.29 -11.12 29.79
CA ILE A 630 26.32 -12.05 30.93
C ILE A 630 27.72 -12.06 31.55
N ASN A 631 28.75 -12.32 30.75
CA ASN A 631 30.15 -12.37 31.21
C ASN A 631 30.66 -11.03 31.78
N ASN A 632 30.08 -9.89 31.37
CA ASN A 632 30.43 -8.57 31.92
C ASN A 632 29.67 -8.25 33.21
N LEU A 633 28.43 -8.74 33.37
CA LEU A 633 27.65 -8.63 34.61
C LEU A 633 28.25 -9.50 35.72
N GLU A 634 28.58 -10.76 35.41
CA GLU A 634 29.26 -11.69 36.33
C GLU A 634 30.61 -11.11 36.79
N LYS A 635 31.39 -10.50 35.88
CA LYS A 635 32.64 -9.77 36.23
C LYS A 635 32.45 -8.50 37.04
N THR A 636 31.27 -7.90 37.08
CA THR A 636 30.97 -6.78 37.99
C THR A 636 30.52 -7.24 39.37
N GLU A 637 29.98 -8.46 39.49
CA GLU A 637 29.73 -9.11 40.78
C GLU A 637 31.03 -9.68 41.39
N GLU A 638 31.97 -10.16 40.56
CA GLU A 638 33.33 -10.60 40.99
C GLU A 638 34.31 -9.46 41.34
N LYS A 639 33.83 -8.27 41.68
CA LYS A 639 34.67 -7.31 42.42
C LYS A 639 34.76 -7.73 43.89
N GLN A 640 35.61 -8.73 44.16
CA GLN A 640 36.19 -8.88 45.48
C GLN A 640 36.82 -7.55 45.89
N TYR A 641 36.30 -6.96 46.96
CA TYR A 641 37.03 -5.93 47.68
C TYR A 641 38.26 -6.61 48.28
N ASN A 642 39.44 -6.31 47.74
CA ASN A 642 40.68 -6.48 48.49
C ASN A 642 40.63 -5.51 49.67
N ILE A 643 40.05 -5.97 50.77
CA ILE A 643 40.21 -5.35 52.07
C ILE A 643 41.66 -5.63 52.48
N GLU A 644 42.55 -4.70 52.14
CA GLU A 644 43.82 -4.62 52.86
C GLU A 644 43.48 -4.26 54.31
N VAL A 645 43.60 -5.25 55.19
CA VAL A 645 43.51 -5.05 56.63
C VAL A 645 44.78 -4.32 57.06
N VAL A 646 44.73 -2.99 56.98
CA VAL A 646 45.70 -2.13 57.65
C VAL A 646 45.21 -1.97 59.08
N GLU A 647 45.85 -2.67 60.01
CA GLU A 647 45.69 -2.39 61.44
C GLU A 647 46.22 -0.98 61.73
N THR A 648 45.32 -0.06 62.05
CA THR A 648 45.64 1.21 62.69
C THR A 648 44.68 1.46 63.85
N ASP A 649 45.25 1.88 64.97
CA ASP A 649 44.55 1.97 66.25
C ASP A 649 43.42 3.00 66.27
N ILE A 650 42.49 2.72 67.18
CA ILE A 650 41.32 3.52 67.57
C ILE A 650 41.73 4.98 67.91
N ILE A 651 40.93 5.96 67.48
CA ILE A 651 40.41 7.05 68.36
C ILE A 651 39.22 7.81 67.71
N ASP A 652 38.25 8.07 68.59
CA ASP A 652 37.01 8.86 68.55
C ASP A 652 36.57 9.76 67.37
N LYS A 653 35.25 9.70 67.14
CA LYS A 653 34.26 10.80 66.95
C LYS A 653 34.64 12.03 66.09
N VAL A 654 33.79 12.34 65.10
CA VAL A 654 32.84 13.49 65.11
C VAL A 654 31.88 13.39 63.90
N LYS A 655 30.77 14.14 63.94
CA LYS A 655 29.60 14.05 63.06
C LYS A 655 29.38 15.38 62.33
N PHE A 656 29.03 15.34 61.04
CA PHE A 656 28.47 16.45 60.22
C PHE A 656 29.42 17.69 60.06
N ASP A 657 29.28 18.60 59.08
CA ASP A 657 28.16 18.95 58.20
C ASP A 657 28.63 19.52 56.83
N ASN A 658 27.67 19.90 55.97
CA ASN A 658 27.82 20.51 54.61
C ASN A 658 28.94 21.55 54.39
N ILE A 659 29.48 21.62 53.14
CA ILE A 659 29.47 22.81 52.26
C ILE A 659 29.97 22.45 50.83
N ILE A 660 29.40 23.10 49.81
CA ILE A 660 29.73 22.99 48.38
C ILE A 660 30.46 24.29 47.96
N VAL A 661 31.30 24.26 46.91
CA VAL A 661 31.42 25.26 45.79
C VAL A 661 32.86 25.40 45.26
N GLN A 662 33.03 25.17 43.93
CA GLN A 662 33.95 25.78 42.92
C GLN A 662 35.45 26.03 43.27
N GLU A 663 36.44 26.10 42.37
CA GLU A 663 36.60 25.99 40.90
C GLU A 663 38.10 25.87 40.56
N ILE A 664 38.48 25.67 39.27
CA ILE A 664 39.72 26.22 38.64
C ILE A 664 41.08 25.58 39.12
N GLU A 665 42.12 25.29 38.30
CA GLU A 665 42.42 25.50 36.87
C GLU A 665 43.56 24.57 36.35
N ILE A 666 43.66 24.44 35.02
CA ILE A 666 44.86 24.33 34.12
C ILE A 666 45.97 23.30 34.39
N GLY A 667 46.39 22.63 33.30
CA GLY A 667 47.67 21.93 33.18
C GLY A 667 47.94 21.35 31.78
N GLU A 668 48.28 22.20 30.80
CA GLU A 668 48.79 21.73 29.50
C GLU A 668 50.22 21.16 29.63
N GLN A 669 50.59 20.15 28.83
CA GLN A 669 51.64 20.32 27.81
C GLN A 669 51.86 19.08 26.89
N LEU A 670 51.72 19.34 25.59
CA LEU A 670 52.59 18.93 24.47
C LEU A 670 53.55 17.72 24.60
N SER A 671 53.47 16.81 23.63
CA SER A 671 54.65 16.42 22.83
C SER A 671 54.26 15.85 21.46
N PHE A 672 55.04 16.21 20.43
CA PHE A 672 54.90 15.76 19.04
C PHE A 672 55.23 14.27 18.83
N LEU A 673 54.49 13.61 17.94
CA LEU A 673 55.01 13.11 16.64
C LEU A 673 53.87 12.74 15.68
#